data_AF-A0A5G2QUY3-F1
#
_entry.id   AF-A0A5G2QUY3-F1
#
_cell.length_a   1.000
_cell.length_b   1.000
_cell.length_c   1.000
_cell.angle_alpha   90.00
_cell.angle_beta   90.00
_cell.angle_gamma   90.00
#
_symmetry.space_group_name_H-M   'P 1'
#
loop_
_entity.id
_entity.type
_entity.pdbx_description
1 polymer ?
#
loop_
_entity_poly.entity_id
_entity_poly.type
_entity_poly.pdbx_seq_one_letter_code
_entity_poly.pdbx_strand_id
1 'polypeptide(L)'
;ACDAKCLRFNPDATIWTAKQQVLCALSESLQDVLNYGLFQPATSGRDANFLEEERLLREYPQSFEKGVPYLEFRYKTRVYKQTNLDEKQLAKLHTKTGLKKFLEYVQLGTSDKVARLLDKGLDPNYHDSDSGETPLTLAAQTEGSVEVIRTLCLGGAHIDFRARDGMTALHKAACARHCLALTALLDLGGSPNYKDRRGLTPLFHTAMVGGDPRCCELLLYNRAQLGIADENGWQEIHQACQRGHSQHLEHLLFYGAEPGAQNASGNTALHICALYNKETCARILLYRGANKDVKNNSGQTPFQVWGCRGWLGEGVPFQESPKYAARRRGPPGAGLTVPPALLRANSDTSMALPDWMVFAAPGTSSTGAPGPTSGPQGQSQPSAPSTKLSTGTLRSASSPEVPGPAPHPAGGTLRRRRKLYSAVPGRSFMAVKSYQAQAEGEISLSKGEKIKVLSIGEGGFWEGQVKGRVGWFPSDCLEEVANRSQEAKQESRSDKAKRLFRHYTVGSYDSFDAPSDYIIKEKTVLLQKKDSEGFGFVLRGAKAQTPIEEFTPTPAFPALQYLESVDEGGVAWRAGLRMGDFLIEVNGQNVVKVGHRQVVNMIRQGGNTLMVKVVMVTRHPDMDEAVHKKGAPLLTCVARPAPTQRLD
;
A
#
# COMPACT_ATOMS: atom_id res chain seq x y z
N ALA A 1 -3.76 24.44 -38.51
CA ALA A 1 -2.51 25.13 -38.17
C ALA A 1 -2.13 24.76 -36.74
N CYS A 2 -0.90 25.00 -36.28
CA CYS A 2 -0.59 24.86 -34.86
C CYS A 2 -0.96 26.16 -34.15
N ASP A 3 -2.14 26.20 -33.53
CA ASP A 3 -2.64 27.39 -32.84
C ASP A 3 -1.87 27.59 -31.52
N ALA A 4 -0.88 28.48 -31.56
CA ALA A 4 -0.13 28.87 -30.37
C ALA A 4 -0.97 29.83 -29.50
N LYS A 5 -1.24 29.44 -28.24
CA LYS A 5 -1.91 30.29 -27.24
C LYS A 5 -0.93 30.70 -26.15
N CYS A 6 -0.90 31.99 -25.81
CA CYS A 6 -0.14 32.50 -24.67
C CYS A 6 -1.01 32.43 -23.41
N LEU A 7 -0.57 31.70 -22.39
CA LEU A 7 -1.29 31.51 -21.12
C LEU A 7 -0.38 31.84 -19.93
N ARG A 8 -0.98 32.33 -18.84
CA ARG A 8 -0.26 32.64 -17.60
C ARG A 8 -0.47 31.52 -16.58
N PHE A 9 0.56 30.72 -16.38
CA PHE A 9 0.57 29.65 -15.37
C PHE A 9 1.11 30.14 -14.03
N ASN A 10 0.68 29.49 -12.95
CA ASN A 10 1.32 29.61 -11.63
C ASN A 10 2.48 28.61 -11.53
N PRO A 11 3.75 29.03 -11.33
CA PRO A 11 4.89 28.12 -11.18
C PRO A 11 4.78 27.17 -9.98
N ASP A 12 4.05 27.56 -8.93
CA ASP A 12 3.81 26.78 -7.73
C ASP A 12 2.59 25.84 -7.84
N ALA A 13 1.89 25.82 -8.97
CA ALA A 13 0.83 24.86 -9.25
C ALA A 13 1.39 23.56 -9.85
N THR A 14 0.60 22.48 -9.76
CA THR A 14 0.93 21.21 -10.42
C THR A 14 0.73 21.32 -11.94
N ILE A 15 1.42 20.45 -12.68
CA ILE A 15 1.27 20.29 -14.12
C ILE A 15 -0.16 19.88 -14.48
N TRP A 16 -0.85 19.12 -13.61
CA TRP A 16 -2.28 18.86 -13.72
C TRP A 16 -3.12 20.15 -13.76
N THR A 17 -2.90 21.09 -12.84
CA THR A 17 -3.61 22.38 -12.84
C THR A 17 -3.28 23.20 -14.10
N ALA A 18 -2.03 23.20 -14.55
CA ALA A 18 -1.64 23.85 -15.81
C ALA A 18 -2.35 23.20 -17.02
N LYS A 19 -2.44 21.87 -17.06
CA LYS A 19 -3.22 21.12 -18.07
C LYS A 19 -4.70 21.50 -18.03
N GLN A 20 -5.33 21.59 -16.86
CA GLN A 20 -6.72 22.06 -16.73
C GLN A 20 -6.90 23.48 -17.31
N GLN A 21 -5.98 24.41 -17.00
CA GLN A 21 -6.02 25.78 -17.56
C GLN A 21 -5.89 25.79 -19.09
N VAL A 22 -5.02 24.94 -19.68
CA VAL A 22 -4.95 24.77 -21.14
C VAL A 22 -6.29 24.28 -21.69
N LEU A 23 -6.88 23.25 -21.08
CA LEU A 23 -8.14 22.66 -21.54
C LEU A 23 -9.31 23.67 -21.50
N CYS A 24 -9.41 24.49 -20.45
CA CYS A 24 -10.39 25.57 -20.38
C CYS A 24 -10.15 26.70 -21.40
N ALA A 25 -8.91 26.87 -21.88
CA ALA A 25 -8.55 27.87 -22.88
C ALA A 25 -8.61 27.37 -24.33
N LEU A 26 -8.83 26.08 -24.56
CA LEU A 26 -9.04 25.53 -25.90
C LEU A 26 -10.44 25.88 -26.42
N SER A 27 -10.49 26.34 -27.66
CA SER A 27 -11.71 26.73 -28.37
C SER A 27 -12.35 25.55 -29.12
N GLU A 28 -11.60 24.48 -29.34
CA GLU A 28 -12.06 23.26 -29.99
C GLU A 28 -12.16 22.12 -28.98
N SER A 29 -13.19 21.28 -29.11
CA SER A 29 -13.37 20.10 -28.29
C SER A 29 -12.42 18.97 -28.72
N LEU A 30 -11.37 18.73 -27.96
CA LEU A 30 -10.51 17.56 -28.16
C LEU A 30 -11.22 16.26 -27.78
N GLN A 31 -11.04 15.21 -28.57
CA GLN A 31 -11.39 13.85 -28.18
C GLN A 31 -10.31 13.27 -27.26
N ASP A 32 -10.68 12.38 -26.35
CA ASP A 32 -9.76 11.69 -25.42
C ASP A 32 -8.81 12.63 -24.62
N VAL A 33 -9.40 13.72 -24.13
CA VAL A 33 -8.75 14.84 -23.40
C VAL A 33 -7.77 14.39 -22.32
N LEU A 34 -8.06 13.29 -21.62
CA LEU A 34 -7.24 12.81 -20.49
C LEU A 34 -5.86 12.31 -20.92
N ASN A 35 -5.71 11.84 -22.16
CA ASN A 35 -4.46 11.35 -22.73
C ASN A 35 -3.65 12.42 -23.49
N TYR A 36 -4.07 13.68 -23.47
CA TYR A 36 -3.18 14.79 -23.79
C TYR A 36 -2.30 15.15 -22.59
N GLY A 37 -1.11 15.67 -22.84
CA GLY A 37 -0.19 16.14 -21.80
C GLY A 37 0.59 17.38 -22.24
N LEU A 38 1.08 18.14 -21.27
CA LEU A 38 2.13 19.12 -21.53
C LEU A 38 3.42 18.37 -21.88
N PHE A 39 4.06 18.80 -22.95
CA PHE A 39 5.26 18.20 -23.51
C PHE A 39 6.36 19.26 -23.60
N GLN A 40 7.54 18.94 -23.08
CA GLN A 40 8.73 19.76 -23.20
C GLN A 40 9.52 19.30 -24.44
N PRO A 41 9.70 20.15 -25.45
CA PRO A 41 10.59 19.86 -26.58
C PRO A 41 12.03 19.64 -26.12
N ALA A 42 12.82 18.96 -26.95
CA ALA A 42 14.24 18.77 -26.69
C ALA A 42 14.94 20.14 -26.63
N THR A 43 15.65 20.38 -25.53
CA THR A 43 16.48 21.58 -25.31
C THR A 43 17.92 21.15 -25.10
N SER A 44 18.88 22.07 -25.24
CA SER A 44 20.32 21.77 -25.22
C SER A 44 20.74 20.95 -23.99
N GLY A 45 20.90 19.63 -24.18
CA GLY A 45 21.29 18.67 -23.14
C GLY A 45 20.15 17.92 -22.44
N ARG A 46 18.89 18.04 -22.87
CA ARG A 46 17.74 17.25 -22.35
C ARG A 46 16.89 16.67 -23.47
N ASP A 47 16.60 15.36 -23.36
CA ASP A 47 15.61 14.68 -24.19
C ASP A 47 14.24 15.34 -24.07
N ALA A 48 13.48 15.37 -25.16
CA ALA A 48 12.08 15.77 -25.13
C ALA A 48 11.26 14.77 -24.30
N ASN A 49 10.30 15.26 -23.50
CA ASN A 49 9.46 14.37 -22.68
C ASN A 49 8.12 15.02 -22.29
N PHE A 50 7.15 14.19 -21.92
CA PHE A 50 5.94 14.66 -21.23
C PHE A 50 6.25 15.05 -19.79
N LEU A 51 5.55 16.08 -19.31
CA LEU A 51 5.63 16.56 -17.94
C LEU A 51 4.75 15.69 -17.03
N GLU A 52 5.29 15.25 -15.89
CA GLU A 52 4.56 14.43 -14.90
C GLU A 52 3.44 15.24 -14.23
N GLU A 53 2.17 14.83 -14.39
CA GLU A 53 0.98 15.60 -13.97
C GLU A 53 0.98 16.00 -12.48
N GLU A 54 1.62 15.20 -11.61
CA GLU A 54 1.68 15.38 -10.15
C GLU A 54 2.83 16.29 -9.66
N ARG A 55 3.71 16.78 -10.56
CA ARG A 55 4.86 17.62 -10.19
C ARG A 55 4.57 19.11 -10.39
N LEU A 56 5.32 19.98 -9.69
CA LEU A 56 5.14 21.42 -9.80
C LEU A 56 5.75 21.94 -11.10
N LEU A 57 5.10 22.93 -11.74
CA LEU A 57 5.57 23.48 -13.01
C LEU A 57 6.99 24.05 -12.92
N ARG A 58 7.34 24.69 -11.78
CA ARG A 58 8.69 25.21 -11.50
C ARG A 58 9.81 24.17 -11.43
N GLU A 59 9.51 22.88 -11.31
CA GLU A 59 10.53 21.82 -11.27
C GLU A 59 11.12 21.53 -12.66
N TYR A 60 10.45 21.99 -13.72
CA TYR A 60 10.87 21.82 -15.10
C TYR A 60 11.61 23.08 -15.58
N PRO A 61 12.72 22.93 -16.32
CA PRO A 61 13.42 24.06 -16.89
C PRO A 61 12.52 24.73 -17.94
N GLN A 62 12.66 26.02 -18.13
CA GLN A 62 11.91 26.73 -19.16
C GLN A 62 12.65 26.59 -20.50
N SER A 63 12.04 25.86 -21.44
CA SER A 63 12.33 25.95 -22.87
C SER A 63 11.87 27.32 -23.35
N PHE A 64 12.72 28.13 -23.99
CA PHE A 64 12.32 29.44 -24.51
C PHE A 64 12.18 29.42 -26.03
N GLU A 65 11.03 29.87 -26.54
CA GLU A 65 10.86 30.24 -27.95
C GLU A 65 10.49 31.73 -28.01
N LYS A 66 11.17 32.51 -28.85
CA LYS A 66 10.93 33.96 -29.03
C LYS A 66 10.89 34.77 -27.71
N GLY A 67 11.65 34.35 -26.70
CA GLY A 67 11.74 35.01 -25.40
C GLY A 67 10.66 34.65 -24.37
N VAL A 68 9.75 33.72 -24.70
CA VAL A 68 8.68 33.25 -23.80
C VAL A 68 8.87 31.76 -23.50
N PRO A 69 8.60 31.28 -22.27
CA PRO A 69 8.56 29.85 -21.99
C PRO A 69 7.55 29.12 -22.89
N TYR A 70 8.03 28.06 -23.56
CA TYR A 70 7.30 27.29 -24.56
C TYR A 70 7.15 25.83 -24.14
N LEU A 71 5.93 25.33 -24.25
CA LEU A 71 5.53 23.93 -24.06
C LEU A 71 4.54 23.55 -25.16
N GLU A 72 4.58 22.31 -25.61
CA GLU A 72 3.60 21.76 -26.55
C GLU A 72 2.47 21.08 -25.77
N PHE A 73 1.24 21.09 -26.28
CA PHE A 73 0.14 20.28 -25.75
C PHE A 73 -0.19 19.18 -26.75
N ARG A 74 0.14 17.93 -26.39
CA ARG A 74 0.17 16.80 -27.34
C ARG A 74 -0.51 15.56 -26.81
N TYR A 75 -1.04 14.76 -27.71
CA TYR A 75 -1.49 13.40 -27.39
C TYR A 75 -0.28 12.55 -26.96
N LYS A 76 -0.44 11.74 -25.91
CA LYS A 76 0.61 10.91 -25.34
C LYS A 76 0.95 9.71 -26.23
N THR A 77 1.68 9.97 -27.31
CA THR A 77 2.33 8.97 -28.15
C THR A 77 3.70 8.58 -27.60
N ARG A 78 4.26 7.46 -28.08
CA ARG A 78 5.60 7.01 -27.75
C ARG A 78 6.64 8.06 -28.16
N VAL A 79 7.50 8.42 -27.21
CA VAL A 79 8.62 9.34 -27.45
C VAL A 79 9.83 8.54 -27.96
N TYR A 80 10.14 8.67 -29.26
CA TYR A 80 11.26 7.98 -29.88
C TYR A 80 12.57 8.73 -29.67
N LYS A 81 13.59 8.03 -29.14
CA LYS A 81 14.95 8.58 -28.95
C LYS A 81 15.85 8.47 -30.19
N GLN A 82 15.46 7.64 -31.16
CA GLN A 82 16.21 7.41 -32.40
C GLN A 82 15.42 7.98 -33.57
N THR A 83 16.09 8.76 -34.42
CA THR A 83 15.50 9.45 -35.58
C THR A 83 15.38 8.57 -36.83
N ASN A 84 15.99 7.39 -36.84
CA ASN A 84 16.18 6.56 -38.04
C ASN A 84 15.05 5.52 -38.24
N LEU A 85 13.79 5.92 -38.01
CA LEU A 85 12.64 5.05 -38.17
C LEU A 85 12.04 5.18 -39.57
N ASP A 86 11.88 4.07 -40.28
CA ASP A 86 11.21 4.05 -41.59
C ASP A 86 9.69 4.18 -41.40
N GLU A 87 9.14 5.35 -41.78
CA GLU A 87 7.71 5.64 -41.73
C GLU A 87 6.84 4.58 -42.43
N LYS A 88 7.33 3.97 -43.53
CA LYS A 88 6.60 2.92 -44.26
C LYS A 88 6.57 1.60 -43.50
N GLN A 89 7.56 1.33 -42.64
CA GLN A 89 7.54 0.19 -41.72
C GLN A 89 6.65 0.50 -40.52
N LEU A 90 6.74 1.72 -39.98
CA LEU A 90 5.90 2.18 -38.88
C LEU A 90 4.40 2.12 -39.23
N ALA A 91 4.01 2.59 -40.42
CA ALA A 91 2.63 2.53 -40.91
C ALA A 91 2.09 1.09 -41.02
N LYS A 92 2.94 0.11 -41.37
CA LYS A 92 2.54 -1.31 -41.43
C LYS A 92 2.25 -1.90 -40.05
N LEU A 93 2.98 -1.47 -39.02
CA LEU A 93 2.76 -1.91 -37.63
C LEU A 93 1.44 -1.37 -37.06
N HIS A 94 1.12 -0.10 -37.36
CA HIS A 94 -0.07 0.60 -36.85
C HIS A 94 -1.35 0.35 -37.66
N THR A 95 -1.38 -0.72 -38.47
CA THR A 95 -2.63 -1.20 -39.09
C THR A 95 -3.57 -1.78 -38.02
N LYS A 96 -4.90 -1.66 -38.20
CA LYS A 96 -5.88 -2.20 -37.23
C LYS A 96 -5.62 -3.68 -36.89
N THR A 97 -5.27 -4.50 -37.89
CA THR A 97 -4.90 -5.91 -37.70
C THR A 97 -3.58 -6.09 -36.95
N GLY A 98 -2.57 -5.24 -37.20
CA GLY A 98 -1.29 -5.26 -36.49
C GLY A 98 -1.45 -4.92 -35.00
N LEU A 99 -2.22 -3.87 -34.70
CA LEU A 99 -2.54 -3.45 -33.34
C LEU A 99 -3.37 -4.49 -32.58
N LYS A 100 -4.37 -5.11 -33.22
CA LYS A 100 -5.15 -6.20 -32.59
C LYS A 100 -4.28 -7.42 -32.29
N LYS A 101 -3.40 -7.81 -33.21
CA LYS A 101 -2.43 -8.89 -33.03
C LYS A 101 -1.38 -8.60 -31.93
N PHE A 102 -1.02 -7.33 -31.72
CA PHE A 102 -0.17 -6.94 -30.58
C PHE A 102 -0.89 -7.14 -29.25
N LEU A 103 -2.17 -6.76 -29.14
CA LEU A 103 -3.00 -7.00 -27.95
C LEU A 103 -3.18 -8.50 -27.66
N GLU A 104 -3.34 -9.34 -28.68
CA GLU A 104 -3.35 -10.80 -28.52
C GLU A 104 -2.04 -11.32 -27.88
N TYR A 105 -0.88 -10.79 -28.29
CA TYR A 105 0.41 -11.18 -27.68
C TYR A 105 0.59 -10.68 -26.24
N VAL A 106 -0.02 -9.55 -25.90
CA VAL A 106 -0.11 -9.03 -24.52
C VAL A 106 -1.01 -9.93 -23.67
N GLN A 107 -2.22 -10.24 -24.15
CA GLN A 107 -3.19 -11.10 -23.47
C GLN A 107 -2.65 -12.52 -23.22
N LEU A 108 -1.85 -13.05 -24.17
CA LEU A 108 -1.19 -14.36 -24.06
C LEU A 108 0.08 -14.34 -23.19
N GLY A 109 0.48 -13.20 -22.63
CA GLY A 109 1.67 -13.08 -21.79
C GLY A 109 3.01 -13.22 -22.53
N THR A 110 3.01 -13.15 -23.87
CA THR A 110 4.19 -13.47 -24.70
C THR A 110 5.19 -12.31 -24.83
N SER A 111 5.89 -12.02 -23.74
CA SER A 111 6.87 -10.91 -23.61
C SER A 111 7.85 -10.81 -24.78
N ASP A 112 8.42 -11.91 -25.27
CA ASP A 112 9.36 -11.90 -26.41
C ASP A 112 8.77 -11.35 -27.71
N LYS A 113 7.48 -11.63 -27.96
CA LYS A 113 6.78 -11.14 -29.17
C LYS A 113 6.39 -9.67 -29.02
N VAL A 114 6.01 -9.28 -27.82
CA VAL A 114 5.74 -7.88 -27.44
C VAL A 114 7.01 -7.05 -27.60
N ALA A 115 8.13 -7.48 -27.02
CA ALA A 115 9.45 -6.84 -27.17
C ALA A 115 9.84 -6.65 -28.64
N ARG A 116 9.82 -7.71 -29.45
CA ARG A 116 10.18 -7.67 -30.89
C ARG A 116 9.34 -6.70 -31.73
N LEU A 117 8.11 -6.38 -31.32
CA LEU A 117 7.26 -5.39 -32.01
C LEU A 117 7.54 -3.97 -31.50
N LEU A 118 7.82 -3.80 -30.21
CA LEU A 118 8.27 -2.53 -29.63
C LEU A 118 9.66 -2.13 -30.13
N ASP A 119 10.58 -3.07 -30.33
CA ASP A 119 11.91 -2.83 -30.92
C ASP A 119 11.82 -2.36 -32.38
N LYS A 120 10.78 -2.78 -33.11
CA LYS A 120 10.47 -2.30 -34.47
C LYS A 120 9.77 -0.94 -34.49
N GLY A 121 9.55 -0.33 -33.32
CA GLY A 121 8.93 0.99 -33.20
C GLY A 121 7.41 0.98 -33.09
N LEU A 122 6.73 -0.13 -32.75
CA LEU A 122 5.29 -0.07 -32.45
C LEU A 122 5.03 0.86 -31.25
N ASP A 123 4.06 1.77 -31.36
CA ASP A 123 3.59 2.61 -30.27
C ASP A 123 2.56 1.84 -29.43
N PRO A 124 2.80 1.57 -28.13
CA PRO A 124 1.84 0.90 -27.27
C PRO A 124 0.76 1.84 -26.69
N ASN A 125 0.78 3.14 -27.01
CA ASN A 125 -0.15 4.14 -26.46
C ASN A 125 -1.37 4.36 -27.37
N TYR A 126 -2.23 3.35 -27.45
CA TYR A 126 -3.47 3.39 -28.25
C TYR A 126 -4.62 2.66 -27.56
N HIS A 127 -5.83 2.86 -28.07
CA HIS A 127 -7.02 2.10 -27.67
C HIS A 127 -7.35 1.01 -28.70
N ASP A 128 -7.70 -0.17 -28.19
CA ASP A 128 -8.41 -1.18 -28.97
C ASP A 128 -9.76 -0.63 -29.47
N SER A 129 -10.13 -0.96 -30.71
CA SER A 129 -11.41 -0.48 -31.26
C SER A 129 -12.63 -1.13 -30.63
N ASP A 130 -12.46 -2.34 -30.10
CA ASP A 130 -13.57 -3.21 -29.71
C ASP A 130 -13.81 -3.12 -28.19
N SER A 131 -12.75 -3.24 -27.39
CA SER A 131 -12.79 -3.13 -25.92
C SER A 131 -12.53 -1.73 -25.37
N GLY A 132 -11.83 -0.85 -26.10
CA GLY A 132 -11.36 0.43 -25.59
C GLY A 132 -10.21 0.34 -24.57
N GLU A 133 -9.64 -0.86 -24.38
CA GLU A 133 -8.46 -1.08 -23.54
C GLU A 133 -7.16 -0.65 -24.26
N THR A 134 -6.12 -0.44 -23.48
CA THR A 134 -4.76 -0.17 -23.93
C THR A 134 -3.90 -1.43 -23.72
N PRO A 135 -2.78 -1.61 -24.44
CA PRO A 135 -1.83 -2.69 -24.12
C PRO A 135 -1.43 -2.77 -22.65
N LEU A 136 -1.19 -1.63 -21.99
CA LEU A 136 -0.75 -1.61 -20.59
C LEU A 136 -1.90 -1.93 -19.61
N THR A 137 -3.11 -1.43 -19.87
CA THR A 137 -4.30 -1.74 -19.05
C THR A 137 -4.79 -3.18 -19.25
N LEU A 138 -4.61 -3.75 -20.44
CA LEU A 138 -4.90 -5.16 -20.71
C LEU A 138 -3.91 -6.09 -20.00
N ALA A 139 -2.61 -5.76 -20.06
CA ALA A 139 -1.58 -6.46 -19.30
C ALA A 139 -1.89 -6.43 -17.80
N ALA A 140 -2.24 -5.26 -17.25
CA ALA A 140 -2.56 -5.08 -15.83
C ALA A 140 -3.76 -5.89 -15.33
N GLN A 141 -4.64 -6.37 -16.21
CA GLN A 141 -5.80 -7.24 -15.88
C GLN A 141 -5.49 -8.74 -15.98
N THR A 142 -4.34 -9.10 -16.54
CA THR A 142 -3.97 -10.49 -16.82
C THR A 142 -3.01 -11.02 -15.75
N GLU A 143 -3.30 -12.19 -15.19
CA GLU A 143 -2.41 -12.82 -14.19
C GLU A 143 -1.04 -13.18 -14.79
N GLY A 144 0.03 -13.02 -14.01
CA GLY A 144 1.40 -13.36 -14.43
C GLY A 144 2.03 -12.41 -15.47
N SER A 145 1.31 -11.38 -15.93
CA SER A 145 1.73 -10.43 -16.98
C SER A 145 2.88 -9.47 -16.60
N VAL A 146 3.46 -9.61 -15.41
CA VAL A 146 4.45 -8.67 -14.83
C VAL A 146 5.60 -8.36 -15.78
N GLU A 147 6.09 -9.35 -16.54
CA GLU A 147 7.18 -9.14 -17.50
C GLU A 147 6.72 -8.42 -18.78
N VAL A 148 5.47 -8.62 -19.19
CA VAL A 148 4.83 -7.85 -20.28
C VAL A 148 4.65 -6.39 -19.87
N ILE A 149 4.22 -6.12 -18.63
CA ILE A 149 4.12 -4.76 -18.08
C ILE A 149 5.47 -4.04 -18.14
N ARG A 150 6.55 -4.68 -17.67
CA ARG A 150 7.91 -4.11 -17.74
C ARG A 150 8.33 -3.85 -19.19
N THR A 151 8.15 -4.84 -20.07
CA THR A 151 8.49 -4.73 -21.49
C THR A 151 7.72 -3.61 -22.18
N LEU A 152 6.43 -3.42 -21.89
CA LEU A 152 5.61 -2.32 -22.42
C LEU A 152 6.12 -0.95 -21.96
N CYS A 153 6.37 -0.76 -20.66
CA CYS A 153 6.87 0.51 -20.12
C CYS A 153 8.28 0.84 -20.67
N LEU A 154 9.19 -0.13 -20.71
CA LEU A 154 10.52 0.03 -21.32
C LEU A 154 10.43 0.28 -22.84
N GLY A 155 9.42 -0.26 -23.50
CA GLY A 155 9.06 0.01 -24.89
C GLY A 155 8.33 1.34 -25.13
N GLY A 156 8.19 2.19 -24.11
CA GLY A 156 7.61 3.54 -24.25
C GLY A 156 6.09 3.63 -24.04
N ALA A 157 5.48 2.68 -23.33
CA ALA A 157 4.13 2.85 -22.81
C ALA A 157 4.11 3.81 -21.62
N HIS A 158 3.27 4.85 -21.68
CA HIS A 158 3.07 5.79 -20.59
C HIS A 158 2.23 5.16 -19.49
N ILE A 159 2.73 5.16 -18.24
CA ILE A 159 2.08 4.49 -17.10
C ILE A 159 0.75 5.18 -16.72
N ASP A 160 0.62 6.46 -17.04
CA ASP A 160 -0.56 7.30 -16.80
C ASP A 160 -1.51 7.39 -18.02
N PHE A 161 -1.24 6.60 -19.08
CA PHE A 161 -2.15 6.46 -20.21
C PHE A 161 -3.42 5.74 -19.77
N ARG A 162 -4.56 6.26 -20.22
CA ARG A 162 -5.89 5.85 -19.76
C ARG A 162 -6.64 5.11 -20.86
N ALA A 163 -7.30 4.03 -20.50
CA ALA A 163 -8.27 3.36 -21.35
C ALA A 163 -9.49 4.25 -21.61
N ARG A 164 -10.36 3.84 -22.54
CA ARG A 164 -11.54 4.62 -22.97
C ARG A 164 -12.54 4.93 -21.84
N ASP A 165 -12.57 4.14 -20.77
CA ASP A 165 -13.33 4.39 -19.54
C ASP A 165 -12.71 5.47 -18.63
N GLY A 166 -11.45 5.84 -18.88
CA GLY A 166 -10.66 6.80 -18.11
C GLY A 166 -9.69 6.17 -17.11
N MET A 167 -9.66 4.84 -16.97
CA MET A 167 -8.81 4.15 -16.00
C MET A 167 -7.37 3.97 -16.50
N THR A 168 -6.38 4.18 -15.64
CA THR A 168 -4.98 3.81 -15.91
C THR A 168 -4.71 2.34 -15.58
N ALA A 169 -3.54 1.82 -15.96
CA ALA A 169 -3.12 0.45 -15.64
C ALA A 169 -3.13 0.16 -14.12
N LEU A 170 -2.81 1.15 -13.27
CA LEU A 170 -2.87 1.00 -11.81
C LEU A 170 -4.31 0.80 -11.30
N HIS A 171 -5.30 1.48 -11.88
CA HIS A 171 -6.72 1.27 -11.55
C HIS A 171 -7.15 -0.16 -11.91
N LYS A 172 -6.79 -0.60 -13.12
CA LYS A 172 -7.16 -1.93 -13.62
C LYS A 172 -6.50 -3.05 -12.82
N ALA A 173 -5.23 -2.91 -12.43
CA ALA A 173 -4.55 -3.84 -11.51
C ALA A 173 -5.22 -3.88 -10.13
N ALA A 174 -5.66 -2.74 -9.59
CA ALA A 174 -6.40 -2.66 -8.33
C ALA A 174 -7.77 -3.35 -8.44
N CYS A 175 -8.55 -3.08 -9.50
CA CYS A 175 -9.84 -3.72 -9.75
C CYS A 175 -9.72 -5.25 -9.95
N ALA A 176 -8.66 -5.70 -10.62
CA ALA A 176 -8.38 -7.12 -10.84
C ALA A 176 -7.72 -7.81 -9.62
N ARG A 177 -7.39 -7.07 -8.55
CA ARG A 177 -6.68 -7.55 -7.34
C ARG A 177 -5.28 -8.11 -7.62
N HIS A 178 -4.66 -7.72 -8.73
CA HIS A 178 -3.36 -8.25 -9.17
C HIS A 178 -2.20 -7.52 -8.49
N CYS A 179 -1.98 -7.79 -7.21
CA CYS A 179 -1.02 -7.00 -6.42
C CYS A 179 0.43 -7.08 -6.96
N LEU A 180 0.83 -8.15 -7.67
CA LEU A 180 2.14 -8.21 -8.35
C LEU A 180 2.24 -7.26 -9.56
N ALA A 181 1.16 -7.10 -10.33
CA ALA A 181 1.09 -6.12 -11.41
C ALA A 181 1.09 -4.69 -10.84
N LEU A 182 0.36 -4.49 -9.73
CA LEU A 182 0.33 -3.24 -8.99
C LEU A 182 1.72 -2.85 -8.45
N THR A 183 2.45 -3.77 -7.82
CA THR A 183 3.85 -3.56 -7.41
C THR A 183 4.72 -3.18 -8.58
N ALA A 184 4.66 -3.91 -9.71
CA ALA A 184 5.49 -3.63 -10.86
C ALA A 184 5.23 -2.23 -11.47
N LEU A 185 3.97 -1.80 -11.55
CA LEU A 185 3.61 -0.47 -12.04
C LEU A 185 4.08 0.65 -11.10
N LEU A 186 4.04 0.44 -9.77
CA LEU A 186 4.56 1.38 -8.78
C LEU A 186 6.11 1.43 -8.81
N ASP A 187 6.78 0.28 -8.89
CA ASP A 187 8.24 0.18 -9.01
C ASP A 187 8.79 0.86 -10.28
N LEU A 188 7.99 0.90 -11.35
CA LEU A 188 8.29 1.60 -12.61
C LEU A 188 8.03 3.12 -12.54
N GLY A 189 7.59 3.65 -11.39
CA GLY A 189 7.35 5.08 -11.17
C GLY A 189 5.89 5.52 -11.33
N GLY A 190 4.94 4.60 -11.42
CA GLY A 190 3.51 4.94 -11.46
C GLY A 190 3.04 5.62 -10.16
N SER A 191 2.36 6.77 -10.27
CA SER A 191 1.75 7.42 -9.11
C SER A 191 0.52 6.66 -8.60
N PRO A 192 0.41 6.32 -7.30
CA PRO A 192 -0.80 5.74 -6.73
C PRO A 192 -1.98 6.73 -6.70
N ASN A 193 -1.74 8.01 -7.05
CA ASN A 193 -2.72 9.09 -7.00
C ASN A 193 -3.30 9.46 -8.38
N TYR A 194 -2.96 8.72 -9.44
CA TYR A 194 -3.62 8.92 -10.74
C TYR A 194 -5.13 8.86 -10.59
N LYS A 195 -5.83 9.71 -11.33
CA LYS A 195 -7.28 9.78 -11.30
C LYS A 195 -7.91 9.26 -12.58
N ASP A 196 -9.00 8.51 -12.43
CA ASP A 196 -9.88 8.13 -13.53
C ASP A 196 -10.78 9.30 -14.00
N ARG A 197 -11.68 9.05 -14.96
CA ARG A 197 -12.61 10.07 -15.48
C ARG A 197 -13.57 10.62 -14.41
N ARG A 198 -13.83 9.88 -13.32
CA ARG A 198 -14.68 10.29 -12.18
C ARG A 198 -13.87 10.96 -11.08
N GLY A 199 -12.56 11.15 -11.26
CA GLY A 199 -11.68 11.72 -10.25
C GLY A 199 -11.26 10.77 -9.14
N LEU A 200 -11.55 9.47 -9.28
CA LEU A 200 -11.27 8.44 -8.27
C LEU A 200 -9.87 7.88 -8.46
N THR A 201 -9.26 7.41 -7.37
CA THR A 201 -7.90 6.82 -7.36
C THR A 201 -7.94 5.29 -7.37
N PRO A 202 -6.83 4.60 -7.71
CA PRO A 202 -6.73 3.14 -7.55
C PRO A 202 -7.08 2.66 -6.15
N LEU A 203 -6.75 3.44 -5.11
CA LEU A 203 -7.09 3.13 -3.72
C LEU A 203 -8.61 3.06 -3.50
N PHE A 204 -9.35 4.03 -4.04
CA PHE A 204 -10.81 4.05 -4.00
C PHE A 204 -11.41 2.79 -4.61
N HIS A 205 -10.87 2.34 -5.75
CA HIS A 205 -11.31 1.10 -6.41
C HIS A 205 -11.00 -0.15 -5.58
N THR A 206 -9.88 -0.22 -4.84
CA THR A 206 -9.67 -1.33 -3.88
C THR A 206 -10.76 -1.37 -2.80
N ALA A 207 -11.20 -0.21 -2.29
CA ALA A 207 -12.27 -0.13 -1.30
C ALA A 207 -13.67 -0.45 -1.87
N MET A 208 -13.88 -0.31 -3.18
CA MET A 208 -15.11 -0.73 -3.86
C MET A 208 -15.16 -2.22 -4.17
N VAL A 209 -14.03 -2.82 -4.57
CA VAL A 209 -13.95 -4.22 -5.01
C VAL A 209 -13.66 -5.17 -3.85
N GLY A 210 -12.91 -4.72 -2.82
CA GLY A 210 -12.47 -5.53 -1.69
C GLY A 210 -11.62 -6.74 -2.10
N GLY A 211 -11.59 -7.77 -1.25
CA GLY A 211 -10.79 -8.98 -1.44
C GLY A 211 -9.55 -8.98 -0.52
N ASP A 212 -8.40 -9.41 -1.04
CA ASP A 212 -7.12 -9.36 -0.33
C ASP A 212 -6.74 -7.88 -0.04
N PRO A 213 -6.60 -7.47 1.24
CA PRO A 213 -6.21 -6.10 1.59
C PRO A 213 -4.80 -5.71 1.12
N ARG A 214 -3.95 -6.65 0.71
CA ARG A 214 -2.57 -6.39 0.26
C ARG A 214 -2.46 -5.32 -0.82
N CYS A 215 -3.41 -5.25 -1.76
CA CYS A 215 -3.40 -4.22 -2.80
C CYS A 215 -3.73 -2.82 -2.24
N CYS A 216 -4.63 -2.74 -1.25
CA CYS A 216 -4.94 -1.51 -0.52
C CYS A 216 -3.75 -1.06 0.33
N GLU A 217 -3.16 -1.97 1.11
CA GLU A 217 -1.97 -1.72 1.92
C GLU A 217 -0.78 -1.26 1.07
N LEU A 218 -0.54 -1.90 -0.09
CA LEU A 218 0.55 -1.53 -1.00
C LEU A 218 0.42 -0.09 -1.52
N LEU A 219 -0.80 0.35 -1.86
CA LEU A 219 -1.04 1.73 -2.31
C LEU A 219 -0.82 2.72 -1.17
N LEU A 220 -1.33 2.42 0.03
CA LEU A 220 -1.17 3.26 1.22
C LEU A 220 0.30 3.38 1.65
N TYR A 221 1.05 2.27 1.64
CA TYR A 221 2.49 2.24 1.88
C TYR A 221 3.26 3.15 0.90
N ASN A 222 2.84 3.16 -0.38
CA ASN A 222 3.39 4.03 -1.42
C ASN A 222 2.84 5.46 -1.41
N ARG A 223 2.22 5.91 -0.31
CA ARG A 223 1.69 7.27 -0.11
C ARG A 223 0.52 7.63 -1.04
N ALA A 224 -0.40 6.70 -1.26
CA ALA A 224 -1.72 7.03 -1.78
C ALA A 224 -2.41 8.08 -0.89
N GLN A 225 -3.05 9.06 -1.53
CA GLN A 225 -3.88 10.07 -0.88
C GLN A 225 -5.17 9.43 -0.37
N LEU A 226 -5.63 9.92 0.79
CA LEU A 226 -6.83 9.47 1.48
C LEU A 226 -7.88 10.59 1.50
N GLY A 227 -9.16 10.20 1.55
CA GLY A 227 -10.26 11.15 1.61
C GLY A 227 -10.70 11.66 0.24
N ILE A 228 -10.32 10.97 -0.84
CA ILE A 228 -10.82 11.28 -2.19
C ILE A 228 -12.28 10.85 -2.24
N ALA A 229 -13.16 11.81 -2.51
CA ALA A 229 -14.60 11.61 -2.57
C ALA A 229 -15.08 11.44 -4.01
N ASP A 230 -16.15 10.65 -4.19
CA ASP A 230 -16.92 10.65 -5.43
C ASP A 230 -17.90 11.82 -5.52
N GLU A 231 -18.67 11.89 -6.62
CA GLU A 231 -19.70 12.90 -6.89
C GLU A 231 -20.77 13.04 -5.77
N ASN A 232 -20.95 12.01 -4.94
CA ASN A 232 -21.89 12.01 -3.81
C ASN A 232 -21.21 12.37 -2.47
N GLY A 233 -19.94 12.76 -2.49
CA GLY A 233 -19.13 12.98 -1.29
C GLY A 233 -18.66 11.67 -0.61
N TRP A 234 -18.81 10.50 -1.22
CA TRP A 234 -18.41 9.24 -0.58
C TRP A 234 -16.90 9.04 -0.72
N GLN A 235 -16.21 8.96 0.41
CA GLN A 235 -14.77 8.60 0.48
C GLN A 235 -14.54 7.08 0.55
N GLU A 236 -13.27 6.65 0.49
CA GLU A 236 -12.86 5.24 0.50
C GLU A 236 -13.42 4.48 1.72
N ILE A 237 -13.43 5.12 2.90
CA ILE A 237 -13.99 4.55 4.13
C ILE A 237 -15.50 4.30 4.03
N HIS A 238 -16.25 5.13 3.31
CA HIS A 238 -17.69 4.95 3.11
C HIS A 238 -17.97 3.73 2.23
N GLN A 239 -17.17 3.53 1.18
CA GLN A 239 -17.28 2.35 0.32
C GLN A 239 -16.92 1.06 1.05
N ALA A 240 -15.80 1.05 1.80
CA ALA A 240 -15.41 -0.08 2.64
C ALA A 240 -16.51 -0.43 3.66
N CYS A 241 -17.14 0.59 4.28
CA CYS A 241 -18.23 0.44 5.24
C CYS A 241 -19.56 0.00 4.62
N GLN A 242 -19.88 0.36 3.37
CA GLN A 242 -21.07 -0.13 2.66
C GLN A 242 -20.93 -1.61 2.29
N ARG A 243 -19.75 -2.00 1.79
CA ARG A 243 -19.50 -3.38 1.33
C ARG A 243 -19.21 -4.33 2.50
N GLY A 244 -18.67 -3.81 3.61
CA GLY A 244 -18.28 -4.59 4.79
C GLY A 244 -16.83 -5.08 4.74
N HIS A 245 -15.94 -4.35 4.05
CA HIS A 245 -14.53 -4.70 3.88
C HIS A 245 -13.71 -4.24 5.10
N SER A 246 -13.91 -4.92 6.23
CA SER A 246 -13.29 -4.58 7.53
C SER A 246 -11.77 -4.42 7.47
N GLN A 247 -11.06 -5.33 6.81
CA GLN A 247 -9.59 -5.26 6.68
C GLN A 247 -9.15 -4.01 5.87
N HIS A 248 -9.87 -3.66 4.80
CA HIS A 248 -9.57 -2.45 4.03
C HIS A 248 -9.82 -1.21 4.91
N LEU A 249 -10.92 -1.19 5.67
CA LEU A 249 -11.23 -0.12 6.63
C LEU A 249 -10.16 0.02 7.72
N GLU A 250 -9.64 -1.09 8.26
CA GLU A 250 -8.55 -1.07 9.25
C GLU A 250 -7.26 -0.46 8.70
N HIS A 251 -6.86 -0.80 7.47
CA HIS A 251 -5.72 -0.16 6.82
C HIS A 251 -5.99 1.33 6.55
N LEU A 252 -7.14 1.70 5.98
CA LEU A 252 -7.50 3.11 5.73
C LEU A 252 -7.42 3.94 7.03
N LEU A 253 -7.99 3.45 8.13
CA LEU A 253 -7.95 4.10 9.45
C LEU A 253 -6.55 4.09 10.08
N PHE A 254 -5.74 3.05 9.86
CA PHE A 254 -4.33 3.01 10.32
C PHE A 254 -3.45 4.03 9.60
N TYR A 255 -3.64 4.22 8.29
CA TYR A 255 -2.92 5.22 7.50
C TYR A 255 -3.48 6.64 7.63
N GLY A 256 -4.53 6.86 8.43
CA GLY A 256 -5.00 8.18 8.85
C GLY A 256 -6.28 8.70 8.17
N ALA A 257 -7.14 7.82 7.64
CA ALA A 257 -8.45 8.22 7.14
C ALA A 257 -9.34 8.76 8.28
N GLU A 258 -10.08 9.85 8.02
CA GLU A 258 -10.88 10.57 9.01
C GLU A 258 -12.25 9.90 9.22
N PRO A 259 -12.51 9.21 10.36
CA PRO A 259 -13.78 8.50 10.57
C PRO A 259 -14.98 9.45 10.72
N GLY A 260 -14.73 10.73 11.03
CA GLY A 260 -15.73 11.79 11.11
C GLY A 260 -16.10 12.42 9.76
N ALA A 261 -15.48 12.04 8.64
CA ALA A 261 -15.84 12.58 7.33
C ALA A 261 -17.31 12.27 6.99
N GLN A 262 -18.00 13.25 6.39
CA GLN A 262 -19.40 13.17 6.00
C GLN A 262 -19.55 13.24 4.48
N ASN A 263 -20.43 12.41 3.91
CA ASN A 263 -20.82 12.52 2.51
C ASN A 263 -21.87 13.64 2.29
N ALA A 264 -22.36 13.82 1.04
CA ALA A 264 -23.32 14.87 0.71
C ALA A 264 -24.67 14.78 1.48
N SER A 265 -25.00 13.62 2.05
CA SER A 265 -26.18 13.43 2.91
C SER A 265 -25.90 13.68 4.40
N GLY A 266 -24.68 14.11 4.77
CA GLY A 266 -24.24 14.23 6.16
C GLY A 266 -23.92 12.88 6.84
N ASN A 267 -24.01 11.76 6.12
CA ASN A 267 -23.74 10.45 6.69
C ASN A 267 -22.23 10.24 6.83
N THR A 268 -21.78 9.90 8.04
CA THR A 268 -20.42 9.41 8.30
C THR A 268 -20.29 7.92 7.96
N ALA A 269 -19.07 7.40 7.92
CA ALA A 269 -18.81 5.96 7.77
C ALA A 269 -19.61 5.09 8.77
N LEU A 270 -19.83 5.56 10.01
CA LEU A 270 -20.61 4.85 11.02
C LEU A 270 -22.13 4.82 10.70
N HIS A 271 -22.67 5.90 10.11
CA HIS A 271 -24.04 5.89 9.57
C HIS A 271 -24.19 4.88 8.43
N ILE A 272 -23.16 4.75 7.57
CA ILE A 272 -23.15 3.76 6.48
C ILE A 272 -23.11 2.34 7.05
N CYS A 273 -22.29 2.07 8.07
CA CYS A 273 -22.32 0.75 8.74
C CYS A 273 -23.70 0.42 9.32
N ALA A 274 -24.39 1.40 9.92
CA ALA A 274 -25.75 1.23 10.42
C ALA A 274 -26.76 0.95 9.30
N LEU A 275 -26.73 1.73 8.22
CA LEU A 275 -27.64 1.59 7.10
C LEU A 275 -27.51 0.22 6.41
N TYR A 276 -26.29 -0.29 6.25
CA TYR A 276 -25.99 -1.55 5.56
C TYR A 276 -25.74 -2.74 6.49
N ASN A 277 -26.04 -2.61 7.79
CA ASN A 277 -25.88 -3.65 8.82
C ASN A 277 -24.47 -4.30 8.82
N LYS A 278 -23.42 -3.46 8.86
CA LYS A 278 -22.02 -3.90 8.85
C LYS A 278 -21.40 -3.79 10.23
N GLU A 279 -21.84 -4.67 11.13
CA GLU A 279 -21.45 -4.69 12.53
C GLU A 279 -19.93 -4.74 12.74
N THR A 280 -19.20 -5.55 11.97
CA THR A 280 -17.72 -5.62 12.05
C THR A 280 -17.06 -4.26 11.82
N CYS A 281 -17.51 -3.54 10.79
CA CYS A 281 -17.00 -2.21 10.44
C CYS A 281 -17.43 -1.16 11.48
N ALA A 282 -18.66 -1.25 12.01
CA ALA A 282 -19.12 -0.39 13.10
C ALA A 282 -18.27 -0.56 14.37
N ARG A 283 -17.98 -1.80 14.77
CA ARG A 283 -17.10 -2.11 15.91
C ARG A 283 -15.69 -1.55 15.71
N ILE A 284 -15.11 -1.68 14.52
CA ILE A 284 -13.80 -1.10 14.19
C ILE A 284 -13.82 0.42 14.30
N LEU A 285 -14.83 1.10 13.73
CA LEU A 285 -14.96 2.55 13.82
C LEU A 285 -15.11 3.04 15.28
N LEU A 286 -15.99 2.40 16.06
CA LEU A 286 -16.20 2.73 17.47
C LEU A 286 -14.93 2.49 18.30
N TYR A 287 -14.24 1.38 18.08
CA TYR A 287 -12.95 1.08 18.73
C TYR A 287 -11.85 2.09 18.37
N ARG A 288 -11.87 2.62 17.13
CA ARG A 288 -10.99 3.71 16.69
C ARG A 288 -11.48 5.11 17.09
N GLY A 289 -12.51 5.22 17.93
CA GLY A 289 -12.97 6.50 18.50
C GLY A 289 -13.89 7.32 17.59
N ALA A 290 -14.56 6.71 16.61
CA ALA A 290 -15.54 7.39 15.77
C ALA A 290 -16.70 7.95 16.62
N ASN A 291 -17.04 9.22 16.39
CA ASN A 291 -18.11 9.88 17.13
C ASN A 291 -19.50 9.32 16.73
N LYS A 292 -20.19 8.72 17.70
CA LYS A 292 -21.52 8.10 17.57
C LYS A 292 -22.69 9.08 17.64
N ASP A 293 -22.43 10.33 18.03
CA ASP A 293 -23.45 11.36 18.29
C ASP A 293 -23.57 12.38 17.14
N VAL A 294 -22.74 12.24 16.10
CA VAL A 294 -22.85 13.02 14.84
C VAL A 294 -24.21 12.78 14.21
N LYS A 295 -24.86 13.85 13.73
CA LYS A 295 -26.12 13.77 12.99
C LYS A 295 -25.90 13.96 11.50
N ASN A 296 -26.63 13.20 10.70
CA ASN A 296 -26.74 13.43 9.25
C ASN A 296 -27.69 14.59 8.93
N ASN A 297 -27.86 14.91 7.64
CA ASN A 297 -28.71 16.04 7.20
C ASN A 297 -30.21 15.84 7.52
N SER A 298 -30.63 14.60 7.84
CA SER A 298 -31.97 14.27 8.33
C SER A 298 -32.11 14.39 9.86
N GLY A 299 -31.07 14.88 10.56
CA GLY A 299 -31.03 15.01 12.02
C GLY A 299 -30.86 13.68 12.77
N GLN A 300 -30.60 12.58 12.06
CA GLN A 300 -30.47 11.23 12.63
C GLN A 300 -29.02 10.94 13.00
N THR A 301 -28.82 10.28 14.14
CA THR A 301 -27.54 9.66 14.54
C THR A 301 -27.38 8.25 13.92
N PRO A 302 -26.16 7.67 13.87
CA PRO A 302 -25.95 6.30 13.42
C PRO A 302 -26.82 5.27 14.17
N PHE A 303 -27.03 5.48 15.48
CA PHE A 303 -27.87 4.60 16.29
C PHE A 303 -29.35 4.67 15.89
N GLN A 304 -29.87 5.87 15.59
CA GLN A 304 -31.24 6.02 15.09
C GLN A 304 -31.42 5.38 13.70
N VAL A 305 -30.42 5.51 12.81
CA VAL A 305 -30.40 4.82 11.51
C VAL A 305 -30.41 3.29 11.69
N TRP A 306 -29.72 2.77 12.71
CA TRP A 306 -29.73 1.34 13.06
C TRP A 306 -31.10 0.89 13.59
N GLY A 307 -31.68 1.65 14.52
CA GLY A 307 -32.98 1.35 15.14
C GLY A 307 -34.13 1.24 14.13
N CYS A 308 -34.13 2.07 13.09
CA CYS A 308 -35.10 2.01 11.99
C CYS A 308 -35.05 0.70 11.16
N ARG A 309 -34.06 -0.18 11.37
CA ARG A 309 -33.90 -1.45 10.63
C ARG A 309 -33.99 -2.71 11.52
N GLY A 310 -34.27 -2.56 12.81
CA GLY A 310 -34.71 -3.66 13.68
C GLY A 310 -33.60 -4.61 14.15
N TRP A 311 -32.74 -4.15 15.05
CA TRP A 311 -31.84 -5.03 15.82
C TRP A 311 -32.04 -4.78 17.33
N LEU A 312 -32.40 -5.84 18.07
CA LEU A 312 -32.39 -5.88 19.53
C LEU A 312 -31.13 -6.65 19.96
N GLY A 313 -30.12 -5.94 20.46
CA GLY A 313 -28.84 -6.52 20.86
C GLY A 313 -28.13 -5.59 21.82
N GLU A 314 -27.72 -6.12 22.97
CA GLU A 314 -27.25 -5.30 24.09
C GLU A 314 -25.92 -4.59 23.81
N GLY A 315 -25.70 -3.51 24.56
CA GLY A 315 -24.61 -2.57 24.30
C GLY A 315 -23.23 -3.20 24.41
N VAL A 316 -22.38 -2.95 23.42
CA VAL A 316 -20.94 -3.22 23.49
C VAL A 316 -20.37 -2.43 24.69
N PRO A 317 -19.79 -3.10 25.71
CA PRO A 317 -19.25 -2.40 26.87
C PRO A 317 -18.05 -1.54 26.44
N PHE A 318 -18.17 -0.23 26.69
CA PHE A 318 -17.17 0.77 26.33
C PHE A 318 -16.11 0.88 27.42
N GLN A 319 -14.84 0.71 27.05
CA GLN A 319 -13.70 1.11 27.86
C GLN A 319 -13.12 2.41 27.27
N GLU A 320 -12.76 3.36 28.14
CA GLU A 320 -12.47 4.74 27.73
C GLU A 320 -11.35 4.87 26.69
N SER A 321 -11.49 5.85 25.80
CA SER A 321 -10.55 6.10 24.70
C SER A 321 -9.16 6.56 25.21
N PRO A 322 -8.08 5.81 24.95
CA PRO A 322 -6.73 6.21 25.35
C PRO A 322 -6.28 7.47 24.60
N LYS A 323 -5.87 8.51 25.34
CA LYS A 323 -5.43 9.80 24.78
C LYS A 323 -3.96 9.81 24.32
N TYR A 324 -3.63 9.12 23.23
CA TYR A 324 -2.39 9.33 22.45
C TYR A 324 -2.66 9.05 20.96
N ALA A 325 -2.03 9.69 19.97
CA ALA A 325 -0.86 10.57 19.99
C ALA A 325 -1.14 11.96 19.37
N ALA A 326 -0.14 12.85 19.40
CA ALA A 326 -0.25 14.22 18.90
C ALA A 326 -0.59 14.29 17.39
N ARG A 327 -1.56 15.13 17.04
CA ARG A 327 -1.89 15.50 15.65
C ARG A 327 -0.63 15.98 14.92
N ARG A 328 -0.30 15.41 13.76
CA ARG A 328 0.64 16.04 12.82
C ARG A 328 -0.03 17.23 12.11
N ARG A 329 -0.21 18.33 12.84
CA ARG A 329 -0.35 19.70 12.30
C ARG A 329 0.72 20.57 12.95
N GLY A 330 1.63 21.10 12.15
CA GLY A 330 2.55 22.16 12.53
C GLY A 330 2.30 23.41 11.68
N PRO A 331 2.29 24.63 12.26
CA PRO A 331 2.42 25.87 11.51
C PRO A 331 3.86 26.05 10.95
N PRO A 332 4.11 27.02 10.06
CA PRO A 332 5.35 27.12 9.31
C PRO A 332 6.45 27.93 10.02
N GLY A 333 7.72 27.51 9.85
CA GLY A 333 8.91 28.35 10.05
C GLY A 333 9.87 27.93 11.16
N ALA A 334 11.17 27.88 10.81
CA ALA A 334 12.35 27.46 11.59
C ALA A 334 12.63 25.95 11.62
N GLY A 335 13.86 25.53 11.33
CA GLY A 335 14.20 24.12 11.18
C GLY A 335 15.70 23.79 11.21
N LEU A 336 16.04 22.53 10.91
CA LEU A 336 17.39 22.03 10.72
C LEU A 336 17.42 21.03 9.52
N THR A 337 17.78 21.54 8.32
CA THR A 337 18.72 20.98 7.31
C THR A 337 19.07 19.46 7.35
N VAL A 338 19.07 18.59 6.32
CA VAL A 338 19.02 18.59 4.81
C VAL A 338 18.58 17.15 4.36
N PRO A 339 18.16 16.77 3.11
CA PRO A 339 17.79 17.48 1.85
C PRO A 339 16.27 17.41 1.50
N PRO A 340 15.80 18.11 0.45
CA PRO A 340 14.36 18.27 0.21
C PRO A 340 13.72 17.11 -0.58
N ALA A 341 12.71 16.47 0.03
CA ALA A 341 11.68 15.71 -0.67
C ALA A 341 10.35 16.47 -0.57
N LEU A 342 9.80 16.83 -1.73
CA LEU A 342 8.78 17.86 -1.95
C LEU A 342 7.51 17.70 -1.09
N LEU A 343 7.04 18.84 -0.57
CA LEU A 343 5.65 19.05 -0.15
C LEU A 343 4.74 18.74 -1.34
N ARG A 344 3.77 17.83 -1.16
CA ARG A 344 2.75 17.50 -2.17
C ARG A 344 1.39 17.96 -1.68
N ALA A 345 0.70 18.73 -2.51
CA ALA A 345 -0.66 19.18 -2.29
C ALA A 345 -1.60 18.58 -3.36
N ASN A 346 -2.84 18.39 -2.93
CA ASN A 346 -3.99 17.80 -3.60
C ASN A 346 -4.07 18.02 -5.12
N SER A 347 -4.40 16.96 -5.87
CA SER A 347 -4.94 17.10 -7.23
C SER A 347 -6.46 17.14 -7.16
N ASP A 348 -7.07 18.20 -7.69
CA ASP A 348 -8.53 18.32 -7.83
C ASP A 348 -8.97 18.05 -9.28
N THR A 349 -10.01 17.24 -9.44
CA THR A 349 -10.56 16.88 -10.77
C THR A 349 -11.76 17.74 -11.16
N SER A 350 -12.21 18.60 -10.24
CA SER A 350 -13.30 19.54 -10.50
C SER A 350 -12.90 20.54 -11.59
N MET A 351 -13.84 20.85 -12.49
CA MET A 351 -13.73 21.94 -13.46
C MET A 351 -13.99 23.34 -12.82
N ALA A 352 -14.15 23.41 -11.50
CA ALA A 352 -14.28 24.67 -10.78
C ALA A 352 -12.93 25.41 -10.73
N LEU A 353 -12.90 26.63 -11.28
CA LEU A 353 -11.78 27.54 -11.12
C LEU A 353 -11.72 28.04 -9.66
N PRO A 354 -10.52 28.19 -9.06
CA PRO A 354 -10.38 28.81 -7.74
C PRO A 354 -10.93 30.25 -7.71
N ASP A 355 -11.52 30.68 -6.59
CA ASP A 355 -12.21 31.99 -6.47
C ASP A 355 -11.37 33.20 -6.92
N TRP A 356 -10.04 33.17 -6.73
CA TRP A 356 -9.14 34.25 -7.15
C TRP A 356 -8.99 34.38 -8.68
N MET A 357 -9.52 33.42 -9.45
CA MET A 357 -9.47 33.37 -10.91
C MET A 357 -10.72 33.96 -11.58
N VAL A 358 -11.72 34.41 -10.79
CA VAL A 358 -12.89 35.14 -11.28
C VAL A 358 -12.53 36.62 -11.50
N PHE A 359 -12.15 36.96 -12.73
CA PHE A 359 -11.95 38.35 -13.13
C PHE A 359 -13.21 38.93 -13.79
N ALA A 360 -13.74 40.01 -13.21
CA ALA A 360 -14.76 40.82 -13.87
C ALA A 360 -14.15 41.51 -15.11
N ALA A 361 -14.87 41.45 -16.24
CA ALA A 361 -14.41 42.06 -17.49
C ALA A 361 -14.45 43.60 -17.45
N PRO A 362 -13.51 44.31 -18.07
CA PRO A 362 -13.62 45.76 -18.27
C PRO A 362 -14.70 46.05 -19.31
N GLY A 363 -15.78 46.73 -18.92
CA GLY A 363 -16.87 47.08 -19.83
C GLY A 363 -16.50 48.20 -20.80
N THR A 364 -16.73 47.98 -22.10
CA THR A 364 -16.75 49.02 -23.12
C THR A 364 -18.15 49.60 -23.27
N SER A 365 -18.23 50.92 -23.49
CA SER A 365 -19.46 51.72 -23.43
C SER A 365 -20.25 51.79 -24.74
N SER A 366 -21.60 51.74 -24.66
CA SER A 366 -22.47 52.39 -25.66
C SER A 366 -23.88 52.72 -25.13
N THR A 367 -24.12 54.01 -24.85
CA THR A 367 -25.33 54.81 -25.12
C THR A 367 -26.75 54.23 -24.93
N GLY A 368 -27.52 54.83 -24.01
CA GLY A 368 -29.00 54.79 -23.98
C GLY A 368 -29.59 55.46 -22.71
N ALA A 369 -30.44 56.47 -22.87
CA ALA A 369 -31.08 57.25 -21.78
C ALA A 369 -32.56 57.53 -22.13
N PRO A 370 -33.41 58.18 -21.29
CA PRO A 370 -33.38 58.44 -19.83
C PRO A 370 -34.69 58.04 -19.07
N GLY A 371 -34.73 58.14 -17.74
CA GLY A 371 -35.98 58.06 -16.91
C GLY A 371 -35.71 58.11 -15.39
N PRO A 372 -36.60 58.66 -14.51
CA PRO A 372 -36.10 59.52 -13.43
C PRO A 372 -36.51 59.20 -11.96
N THR A 373 -35.82 59.88 -11.01
CA THR A 373 -36.10 60.06 -9.55
C THR A 373 -35.91 58.81 -8.64
N SER A 374 -35.44 58.88 -7.37
CA SER A 374 -35.17 59.97 -6.41
C SER A 374 -34.02 59.59 -5.42
N GLY A 375 -33.46 60.54 -4.65
CA GLY A 375 -32.40 60.32 -3.62
C GLY A 375 -32.90 60.45 -2.16
N PRO A 376 -32.08 60.82 -1.14
CA PRO A 376 -30.65 61.16 -1.16
C PRO A 376 -29.80 60.72 0.09
N GLN A 377 -28.51 61.14 0.13
CA GLN A 377 -27.59 61.29 1.29
C GLN A 377 -27.05 60.02 2.03
N GLY A 378 -25.82 59.99 2.56
CA GLY A 378 -24.82 61.07 2.74
C GLY A 378 -23.34 60.65 2.92
N GLN A 379 -22.49 61.66 3.05
CA GLN A 379 -21.02 61.71 2.89
C GLN A 379 -20.18 61.00 3.98
N SER A 380 -18.95 60.56 3.64
CA SER A 380 -17.71 61.22 4.14
C SER A 380 -16.39 60.58 3.62
N GLN A 381 -15.50 61.45 3.13
CA GLN A 381 -14.03 61.30 3.01
C GLN A 381 -13.39 62.30 4.03
N PRO A 382 -12.04 62.43 4.24
CA PRO A 382 -10.89 62.03 3.40
C PRO A 382 -9.90 61.13 4.20
N SER A 383 -8.56 61.05 4.06
CA SER A 383 -7.51 61.78 3.30
C SER A 383 -6.22 60.93 3.17
N ALA A 384 -5.35 61.25 2.22
CA ALA A 384 -3.93 60.80 2.17
C ALA A 384 -2.99 61.85 2.81
N PRO A 385 -1.70 61.54 2.98
CA PRO A 385 -0.71 62.24 2.12
C PRO A 385 0.47 61.36 1.63
N SER A 386 1.34 61.95 0.79
CA SER A 386 2.40 61.27 0.01
C SER A 386 3.76 61.98 0.08
N THR A 387 4.87 61.23 0.14
CA THR A 387 6.27 61.63 -0.19
C THR A 387 7.09 60.33 -0.40
N LYS A 388 7.77 59.99 -1.50
CA LYS A 388 8.80 60.61 -2.39
C LYS A 388 10.23 60.73 -1.81
N LEU A 389 11.18 60.04 -2.49
CA LEU A 389 12.65 60.23 -2.55
C LEU A 389 13.44 59.96 -1.23
N SER A 390 14.73 59.57 -1.19
CA SER A 390 15.81 59.57 -2.21
C SER A 390 16.88 58.45 -2.00
N THR A 391 17.77 58.34 -2.99
CA THR A 391 19.02 57.55 -3.08
C THR A 391 20.11 57.84 -2.02
N GLY A 392 20.99 56.86 -1.79
CA GLY A 392 22.32 57.00 -1.15
C GLY A 392 23.25 55.85 -1.57
N THR A 393 24.54 56.12 -1.79
CA THR A 393 25.49 55.19 -2.48
C THR A 393 26.88 55.20 -1.83
N LEU A 394 27.66 54.10 -1.99
CA LEU A 394 29.10 53.94 -1.66
C LEU A 394 29.42 53.81 -0.14
N ARG A 395 30.46 53.10 0.36
CA ARG A 395 31.62 52.33 -0.17
C ARG A 395 32.03 51.28 0.91
N SER A 396 32.31 50.01 0.60
CA SER A 396 33.64 49.40 0.31
C SER A 396 34.62 49.21 1.48
N ALA A 397 34.76 47.97 1.98
CA ALA A 397 35.96 47.30 2.57
C ALA A 397 35.51 45.96 3.24
N SER A 398 36.26 44.86 3.33
CA SER A 398 37.43 44.33 2.61
C SER A 398 37.63 42.86 3.02
N SER A 399 37.90 41.94 2.10
CA SER A 399 38.21 40.52 2.39
C SER A 399 39.64 40.33 2.91
N PRO A 400 39.95 39.15 3.47
CA PRO A 400 40.76 38.16 2.73
C PRO A 400 40.09 36.76 2.73
N GLU A 401 40.00 36.00 1.62
CA GLU A 401 41.09 35.27 0.92
C GLU A 401 41.87 34.31 1.84
N VAL A 402 42.22 33.04 1.55
CA VAL A 402 42.12 32.05 0.44
C VAL A 402 42.83 30.76 1.04
N PRO A 403 42.90 29.52 0.48
CA PRO A 403 42.72 29.07 -0.92
C PRO A 403 41.79 27.85 -1.15
N GLY A 404 41.50 27.60 -2.43
CA GLY A 404 41.19 26.26 -2.94
C GLY A 404 42.22 25.82 -3.99
N PRO A 405 42.04 24.66 -4.64
CA PRO A 405 42.54 24.47 -6.01
C PRO A 405 41.48 23.91 -6.98
N ALA A 406 41.75 24.06 -8.28
CA ALA A 406 40.88 23.68 -9.40
C ALA A 406 41.37 22.37 -10.12
N PRO A 407 41.16 22.12 -11.44
CA PRO A 407 40.03 21.30 -11.89
C PRO A 407 40.35 20.10 -12.84
N HIS A 408 39.37 19.18 -12.99
CA HIS A 408 39.20 18.15 -14.05
C HIS A 408 40.22 16.97 -14.07
N PRO A 409 39.84 15.72 -14.47
CA PRO A 409 39.23 15.35 -15.76
C PRO A 409 38.03 14.37 -15.70
N ALA A 410 37.55 13.94 -16.89
CA ALA A 410 36.41 13.04 -17.08
C ALA A 410 36.81 11.54 -17.13
N GLY A 411 35.83 10.66 -16.85
CA GLY A 411 35.90 9.22 -17.15
C GLY A 411 36.01 8.30 -15.93
N GLY A 412 34.87 7.78 -15.44
CA GLY A 412 34.84 6.76 -14.37
C GLY A 412 33.44 6.18 -14.17
N THR A 413 33.32 4.86 -14.16
CA THR A 413 32.02 4.16 -14.16
C THR A 413 31.31 4.17 -12.80
N LEU A 414 30.01 4.47 -12.83
CA LEU A 414 29.18 4.63 -11.63
C LEU A 414 28.87 3.28 -10.96
N ARG A 415 29.74 2.80 -10.05
CA ARG A 415 29.54 1.52 -9.35
C ARG A 415 28.53 1.63 -8.20
N ARG A 416 27.25 1.61 -8.58
CA ARG A 416 26.02 1.33 -7.79
C ARG A 416 26.25 0.86 -6.34
N ARG A 417 26.25 1.78 -5.36
CA ARG A 417 26.10 1.42 -3.94
C ARG A 417 24.73 0.80 -3.72
N ARG A 418 24.70 -0.45 -3.25
CA ARG A 418 23.50 -1.28 -3.09
C ARG A 418 23.36 -1.66 -1.61
N LYS A 419 22.10 -1.68 -1.14
CA LYS A 419 21.60 -2.28 0.11
C LYS A 419 21.92 -1.56 1.44
N LEU A 420 20.85 -1.07 2.05
CA LEU A 420 20.68 -0.94 3.50
C LEU A 420 19.59 -1.95 3.94
N TYR A 421 19.87 -3.24 3.74
CA TYR A 421 19.10 -4.41 4.24
C TYR A 421 19.96 -5.67 4.07
N SER A 422 20.73 -6.01 5.10
CA SER A 422 21.42 -7.32 5.25
C SER A 422 21.89 -7.60 6.68
N ALA A 423 22.09 -6.55 7.49
CA ALA A 423 22.29 -6.64 8.92
C ALA A 423 21.05 -7.24 9.61
N VAL A 424 21.19 -8.47 10.10
CA VAL A 424 20.20 -9.13 10.96
C VAL A 424 20.98 -9.67 12.17
N PRO A 425 20.55 -9.36 13.41
CA PRO A 425 21.05 -10.02 14.62
C PRO A 425 21.20 -11.53 14.45
N GLY A 426 22.32 -12.08 14.92
CA GLY A 426 22.69 -13.49 14.82
C GLY A 426 23.53 -13.86 13.59
N ARG A 427 23.59 -13.04 12.53
CA ARG A 427 24.38 -13.35 11.32
C ARG A 427 25.88 -13.15 11.51
N SER A 428 26.67 -13.97 10.80
CA SER A 428 28.13 -13.83 10.72
C SER A 428 28.55 -13.01 9.50
N PHE A 429 29.41 -12.01 9.73
CA PHE A 429 30.04 -11.17 8.72
C PHE A 429 31.56 -11.28 8.79
N MET A 430 32.27 -10.69 7.83
CA MET A 430 33.74 -10.61 7.85
C MET A 430 34.19 -9.15 7.92
N ALA A 431 35.20 -8.87 8.75
CA ALA A 431 35.84 -7.57 8.80
C ALA A 431 36.69 -7.35 7.53
N VAL A 432 36.33 -6.36 6.72
CA VAL A 432 37.09 -5.97 5.51
C VAL A 432 38.07 -4.83 5.82
N LYS A 433 37.84 -4.10 6.91
CA LYS A 433 38.76 -3.12 7.50
C LYS A 433 39.15 -3.57 8.92
N SER A 434 40.37 -3.23 9.33
CA SER A 434 40.74 -3.29 10.75
C SER A 434 40.21 -2.04 11.46
N TYR A 435 39.81 -2.19 12.72
CA TYR A 435 39.31 -1.13 13.59
C TYR A 435 39.93 -1.29 14.99
N GLN A 436 40.26 -0.18 15.64
CA GLN A 436 40.79 -0.16 16.99
C GLN A 436 39.78 0.58 17.88
N ALA A 437 39.42 -0.04 19.01
CA ALA A 437 38.47 0.51 19.96
C ALA A 437 38.95 1.88 20.49
N GLN A 438 38.04 2.85 20.52
CA GLN A 438 38.26 4.25 20.91
C GLN A 438 37.50 4.62 22.18
N ALA A 439 36.43 3.91 22.50
CA ALA A 439 35.59 4.10 23.69
C ALA A 439 35.41 2.81 24.52
N GLU A 440 34.94 2.97 25.75
CA GLU A 440 34.65 1.86 26.66
C GLU A 440 33.44 1.04 26.15
N GLY A 441 33.60 -0.28 26.05
CA GLY A 441 32.61 -1.18 25.46
C GLY A 441 32.78 -1.46 23.96
N GLU A 442 33.72 -0.81 23.27
CA GLU A 442 34.05 -1.13 21.88
C GLU A 442 35.06 -2.29 21.77
N ILE A 443 35.04 -3.03 20.65
CA ILE A 443 36.00 -4.09 20.36
C ILE A 443 36.84 -3.79 19.12
N SER A 444 38.15 -4.07 19.23
CA SER A 444 39.08 -3.95 18.11
C SER A 444 38.92 -5.16 17.16
N LEU A 445 38.75 -4.86 15.87
CA LEU A 445 38.60 -5.83 14.78
C LEU A 445 39.87 -5.86 13.92
N SER A 446 40.30 -7.03 13.48
CA SER A 446 41.33 -7.19 12.45
C SER A 446 40.74 -7.70 11.14
N LYS A 447 41.22 -7.15 10.02
CA LYS A 447 40.79 -7.54 8.68
C LYS A 447 40.90 -9.06 8.47
N GLY A 448 39.80 -9.68 8.07
CA GLY A 448 39.64 -11.13 7.88
C GLY A 448 38.99 -11.87 9.05
N GLU A 449 38.77 -11.22 10.21
CA GLU A 449 38.03 -11.87 11.30
C GLU A 449 36.56 -12.09 10.96
N LYS A 450 35.99 -13.16 11.53
CA LYS A 450 34.56 -13.50 11.45
C LYS A 450 33.86 -12.96 12.70
N ILE A 451 32.82 -12.15 12.48
CA ILE A 451 32.09 -11.43 13.53
C ILE A 451 30.63 -11.88 13.52
N LYS A 452 30.12 -12.37 14.65
CA LYS A 452 28.69 -12.65 14.82
C LYS A 452 28.03 -11.38 15.36
N VAL A 453 27.20 -10.71 14.56
CA VAL A 453 26.45 -9.52 14.99
C VAL A 453 25.39 -9.96 16.01
N LEU A 454 25.31 -9.26 17.14
CA LEU A 454 24.36 -9.52 18.23
C LEU A 454 23.23 -8.50 18.23
N SER A 455 23.54 -7.21 18.06
CA SER A 455 22.55 -6.14 17.95
C SER A 455 23.02 -5.04 16.99
N ILE A 456 22.10 -4.17 16.59
CA ILE A 456 22.37 -3.03 15.69
C ILE A 456 22.06 -1.77 16.50
N GLY A 457 23.08 -0.99 16.79
CA GLY A 457 22.96 0.27 17.53
C GLY A 457 22.66 1.46 16.61
N GLU A 458 22.36 2.60 17.24
CA GLU A 458 22.22 3.87 16.54
C GLU A 458 23.59 4.41 16.08
N GLY A 459 23.58 5.44 15.22
CA GLY A 459 24.82 6.08 14.72
C GLY A 459 25.68 5.22 13.78
N GLY A 460 25.27 3.99 13.46
CA GLY A 460 26.00 3.09 12.57
C GLY A 460 27.02 2.18 13.27
N PHE A 461 26.95 2.03 14.59
CA PHE A 461 27.70 1.03 15.35
C PHE A 461 26.85 -0.24 15.53
N TRP A 462 27.46 -1.41 15.37
CA TRP A 462 26.82 -2.71 15.65
C TRP A 462 27.54 -3.38 16.82
N GLU A 463 26.78 -4.14 17.61
CA GLU A 463 27.33 -5.01 18.63
C GLU A 463 27.62 -6.38 18.02
N GLY A 464 28.71 -7.02 18.42
CA GLY A 464 28.97 -8.38 17.98
C GLY A 464 30.04 -9.10 18.78
N GLN A 465 30.14 -10.40 18.50
CA GLN A 465 31.05 -11.31 19.16
C GLN A 465 32.18 -11.74 18.22
N VAL A 466 33.43 -11.60 18.68
CA VAL A 466 34.66 -11.93 17.95
C VAL A 466 35.64 -12.63 18.87
N LYS A 467 35.93 -13.92 18.59
CA LYS A 467 36.84 -14.75 19.39
C LYS A 467 36.55 -14.69 20.91
N GLY A 468 35.27 -14.74 21.28
CA GLY A 468 34.80 -14.69 22.67
C GLY A 468 34.62 -13.29 23.27
N ARG A 469 35.19 -12.24 22.67
CA ARG A 469 34.97 -10.84 23.10
C ARG A 469 33.67 -10.31 22.52
N VAL A 470 32.89 -9.56 23.30
CA VAL A 470 31.65 -8.89 22.90
C VAL A 470 31.81 -7.39 23.06
N GLY A 471 31.29 -6.61 22.11
CA GLY A 471 31.20 -5.16 22.20
C GLY A 471 30.88 -4.50 20.85
N TRP A 472 30.97 -3.18 20.84
CA TRP A 472 30.57 -2.33 19.71
C TRP A 472 31.68 -2.10 18.68
N PHE A 473 31.31 -1.92 17.42
CA PHE A 473 32.22 -1.55 16.32
C PHE A 473 31.46 -0.86 15.16
N PRO A 474 32.15 -0.06 14.31
CA PRO A 474 31.53 0.56 13.14
C PRO A 474 31.06 -0.45 12.08
N SER A 475 29.83 -0.27 11.60
CA SER A 475 29.22 -1.13 10.57
C SER A 475 29.89 -1.08 9.20
N ASP A 476 30.56 0.04 8.88
CA ASP A 476 31.29 0.23 7.63
C ASP A 476 32.59 -0.61 7.53
N CYS A 477 32.95 -1.32 8.59
CA CYS A 477 34.07 -2.26 8.63
C CYS A 477 33.71 -3.67 8.14
N LEU A 478 32.42 -3.98 7.95
CA LEU A 478 31.93 -5.31 7.59
C LEU A 478 31.45 -5.42 6.14
N GLU A 479 31.57 -6.61 5.54
CA GLU A 479 30.92 -6.95 4.27
C GLU A 479 30.26 -8.35 4.36
N GLU A 480 29.15 -8.54 3.62
CA GLU A 480 28.36 -9.77 3.60
C GLU A 480 29.05 -10.83 2.71
N VAL A 481 29.63 -11.86 3.32
CA VAL A 481 30.27 -12.96 2.57
C VAL A 481 29.20 -13.83 1.91
N ALA A 482 28.97 -13.60 0.62
CA ALA A 482 28.13 -14.46 -0.20
C ALA A 482 28.79 -15.84 -0.39
N ASN A 483 28.14 -16.89 0.12
CA ASN A 483 28.68 -18.25 0.11
C ASN A 483 28.67 -18.87 -1.30
N ARG A 484 29.71 -18.58 -2.09
CA ARG A 484 29.91 -19.08 -3.46
C ARG A 484 30.47 -20.52 -3.47
N SER A 485 29.64 -21.50 -3.12
CA SER A 485 29.98 -22.92 -3.29
C SER A 485 28.78 -23.85 -3.17
N GLN A 486 28.03 -24.03 -4.28
CA GLN A 486 27.37 -25.28 -4.70
C GLN A 486 26.56 -25.10 -6.01
N GLU A 487 27.26 -24.87 -7.12
CA GLU A 487 26.71 -25.07 -8.48
C GLU A 487 27.46 -26.23 -9.14
N ALA A 488 27.04 -27.48 -8.86
CA ALA A 488 27.44 -28.69 -9.61
C ALA A 488 26.64 -29.95 -9.20
N LYS A 489 25.33 -29.98 -9.43
CA LYS A 489 24.60 -31.25 -9.57
C LYS A 489 23.30 -31.06 -10.34
N GLN A 490 23.02 -31.94 -11.30
CA GLN A 490 21.80 -31.90 -12.11
C GLN A 490 20.58 -32.19 -11.23
N GLU A 491 19.65 -31.23 -11.14
CA GLU A 491 18.38 -31.37 -10.42
C GLU A 491 17.47 -32.35 -11.17
N SER A 492 16.98 -33.40 -10.50
CA SER A 492 16.16 -34.42 -11.16
C SER A 492 14.71 -33.94 -11.29
N ARG A 493 13.95 -34.57 -12.20
CA ARG A 493 12.52 -34.29 -12.38
C ARG A 493 11.67 -34.61 -11.13
N SER A 494 12.23 -35.35 -10.16
CA SER A 494 11.60 -35.64 -8.86
C SER A 494 11.75 -34.52 -7.82
N ASP A 495 12.81 -33.72 -7.90
CA ASP A 495 13.11 -32.68 -6.90
C ASP A 495 12.19 -31.46 -7.03
N LYS A 496 11.74 -31.17 -8.25
CA LYS A 496 10.71 -30.16 -8.52
C LYS A 496 9.35 -30.50 -7.89
N ALA A 497 9.01 -31.78 -7.73
CA ALA A 497 7.78 -32.20 -7.07
C ALA A 497 7.84 -31.96 -5.54
N LYS A 498 8.97 -32.28 -4.91
CA LYS A 498 9.18 -32.10 -3.46
C LYS A 498 9.15 -30.64 -3.02
N ARG A 499 9.53 -29.71 -3.91
CA ARG A 499 9.51 -28.26 -3.64
C ARG A 499 8.10 -27.66 -3.61
N LEU A 500 7.12 -28.31 -4.25
CA LEU A 500 5.73 -27.84 -4.34
C LEU A 500 4.90 -28.17 -3.08
N PHE A 501 5.19 -29.26 -2.37
CA PHE A 501 4.44 -29.63 -1.15
C PHE A 501 4.90 -28.91 0.12
N ARG A 502 6.14 -28.41 0.17
CA ARG A 502 6.69 -27.73 1.36
C ARG A 502 6.09 -26.35 1.63
N HIS A 503 5.32 -25.79 0.70
CA HIS A 503 4.84 -24.40 0.76
C HIS A 503 3.36 -24.21 1.15
N TYR A 504 2.59 -25.29 1.39
CA TYR A 504 1.12 -25.19 1.47
C TYR A 504 0.46 -25.53 2.83
N THR A 505 1.22 -25.90 3.87
CA THR A 505 0.64 -26.24 5.19
C THR A 505 1.40 -25.73 6.41
N VAL A 506 2.66 -25.30 6.29
CA VAL A 506 3.42 -24.72 7.41
C VAL A 506 4.20 -23.50 6.90
N GLY A 507 4.03 -22.35 7.54
CA GLY A 507 4.83 -21.16 7.25
C GLY A 507 6.31 -21.39 7.55
N SER A 508 7.22 -20.62 6.95
CA SER A 508 8.67 -20.78 7.15
C SER A 508 9.13 -20.33 8.53
N TYR A 509 8.89 -21.16 9.54
CA TYR A 509 9.47 -21.10 10.88
C TYR A 509 10.00 -22.49 11.25
N ASP A 510 11.20 -22.80 10.73
CA ASP A 510 12.11 -23.81 11.28
C ASP A 510 13.51 -23.52 10.75
N SER A 511 14.22 -22.63 11.45
CA SER A 511 15.69 -22.61 11.43
C SER A 511 16.18 -23.79 12.27
N PHE A 512 16.86 -24.74 11.63
CA PHE A 512 17.19 -26.08 12.15
C PHE A 512 18.13 -26.16 13.39
N ASP A 513 18.37 -25.04 14.08
CA ASP A 513 19.28 -24.89 15.23
C ASP A 513 18.64 -24.13 16.43
N ALA A 514 17.30 -23.99 16.46
CA ALA A 514 16.61 -23.39 17.61
C ALA A 514 16.33 -24.44 18.72
N PRO A 515 16.78 -24.24 19.98
CA PRO A 515 16.35 -25.07 21.09
C PRO A 515 14.84 -24.91 21.34
N SER A 516 14.17 -25.98 21.74
CA SER A 516 12.72 -26.12 21.60
C SER A 516 11.92 -25.67 22.84
N ASP A 517 11.41 -24.44 22.83
CA ASP A 517 10.50 -23.90 23.87
C ASP A 517 9.04 -24.39 23.70
N TYR A 518 8.85 -25.66 23.34
CA TYR A 518 7.55 -26.28 23.10
C TYR A 518 7.17 -27.22 24.24
N ILE A 519 6.13 -26.86 24.99
CA ILE A 519 5.49 -27.73 25.99
C ILE A 519 4.48 -28.62 25.27
N ILE A 520 4.85 -29.89 25.12
CA ILE A 520 4.04 -30.95 24.51
C ILE A 520 3.37 -31.75 25.63
N LYS A 521 2.04 -31.77 25.67
CA LYS A 521 1.25 -32.55 26.64
C LYS A 521 0.43 -33.61 25.90
N GLU A 522 0.76 -34.88 26.13
CA GLU A 522 0.01 -36.02 25.59
C GLU A 522 -1.15 -36.41 26.52
N LYS A 523 -2.28 -36.81 25.93
CA LYS A 523 -3.47 -37.23 26.66
C LYS A 523 -4.24 -38.31 25.91
N THR A 524 -4.52 -39.43 26.58
CA THR A 524 -5.45 -40.47 26.09
C THR A 524 -6.81 -40.30 26.75
N VAL A 525 -7.89 -40.36 25.97
CA VAL A 525 -9.27 -40.32 26.49
C VAL A 525 -10.15 -41.36 25.82
N LEU A 526 -11.12 -41.87 26.57
CA LEU A 526 -12.25 -42.63 26.06
C LEU A 526 -13.46 -41.70 25.98
N LEU A 527 -14.00 -41.52 24.78
CA LEU A 527 -15.25 -40.81 24.53
C LEU A 527 -16.37 -41.83 24.39
N GLN A 528 -17.49 -41.59 25.07
CA GLN A 528 -18.71 -42.38 24.94
C GLN A 528 -19.87 -41.43 24.65
N LYS A 529 -20.61 -41.70 23.58
CA LYS A 529 -21.76 -40.91 23.12
C LYS A 529 -23.03 -41.76 23.11
N LYS A 530 -24.19 -41.13 23.24
CA LYS A 530 -25.50 -41.74 22.95
C LYS A 530 -25.73 -41.85 21.44
N ASP A 531 -26.69 -42.66 21.03
CA ASP A 531 -27.02 -42.88 19.61
C ASP A 531 -27.40 -41.58 18.87
N SER A 532 -28.08 -40.66 19.56
CA SER A 532 -28.59 -39.40 19.00
C SER A 532 -27.61 -38.21 19.05
N GLU A 533 -26.42 -38.36 19.64
CA GLU A 533 -25.43 -37.27 19.75
C GLU A 533 -24.11 -37.60 19.03
N GLY A 534 -23.33 -36.56 18.72
CA GLY A 534 -21.96 -36.68 18.22
C GLY A 534 -20.93 -36.60 19.36
N PHE A 535 -19.65 -36.87 19.05
CA PHE A 535 -18.58 -36.74 20.04
C PHE A 535 -18.25 -35.28 20.43
N GLY A 536 -18.84 -34.28 19.77
CA GLY A 536 -18.70 -32.86 20.14
C GLY A 536 -17.36 -32.23 19.73
N PHE A 537 -16.84 -32.58 18.55
CA PHE A 537 -15.63 -31.98 17.97
C PHE A 537 -15.65 -32.00 16.44
N VAL A 538 -14.92 -31.07 15.83
CA VAL A 538 -14.67 -31.03 14.37
C VAL A 538 -13.20 -31.35 14.11
N LEU A 539 -12.96 -32.37 13.27
CA LEU A 539 -11.62 -32.79 12.87
C LEU A 539 -11.21 -32.07 11.57
N ARG A 540 -9.97 -31.59 11.50
CA ARG A 540 -9.32 -31.11 10.25
C ARG A 540 -7.98 -31.78 10.04
N GLY A 541 -7.55 -31.82 8.77
CA GLY A 541 -6.22 -32.31 8.41
C GLY A 541 -6.09 -32.66 6.94
N ALA A 542 -4.98 -33.32 6.60
CA ALA A 542 -4.57 -33.60 5.22
C ALA A 542 -5.53 -34.55 4.50
N LYS A 543 -6.08 -34.15 3.34
CA LYS A 543 -7.11 -34.89 2.57
C LYS A 543 -6.56 -36.01 1.65
N ALA A 544 -5.35 -36.52 1.91
CA ALA A 544 -4.78 -37.63 1.14
C ALA A 544 -5.63 -38.91 1.25
N GLN A 545 -5.65 -39.72 0.18
CA GLN A 545 -6.38 -41.00 0.16
C GLN A 545 -5.55 -42.18 0.66
N THR A 546 -4.22 -42.06 0.61
CA THR A 546 -3.21 -43.00 1.14
C THR A 546 -2.49 -42.35 2.33
N PRO A 547 -1.81 -43.15 3.20
CA PRO A 547 -0.91 -42.61 4.20
C PRO A 547 0.20 -41.75 3.56
N ILE A 548 0.57 -40.64 4.21
CA ILE A 548 1.61 -39.74 3.69
C ILE A 548 2.96 -40.15 4.29
N GLU A 549 3.67 -41.05 3.61
CA GLU A 549 4.97 -41.55 4.06
C GLU A 549 6.00 -40.42 4.25
N GLU A 550 5.98 -39.43 3.35
CA GLU A 550 6.87 -38.25 3.36
C GLU A 550 6.64 -37.28 4.53
N PHE A 551 5.60 -37.46 5.36
CA PHE A 551 5.40 -36.62 6.53
C PHE A 551 6.41 -36.95 7.64
N THR A 552 7.14 -35.94 8.12
CA THR A 552 8.01 -36.03 9.30
C THR A 552 7.41 -35.15 10.40
N PRO A 553 6.92 -35.73 11.52
CA PRO A 553 6.42 -34.96 12.66
C PRO A 553 7.45 -33.98 13.21
N THR A 554 7.01 -32.79 13.62
CA THR A 554 7.85 -31.82 14.35
C THR A 554 7.20 -31.48 15.69
N PRO A 555 7.97 -30.93 16.67
CA PRO A 555 7.41 -30.45 17.94
C PRO A 555 6.27 -29.44 17.77
N ALA A 556 6.33 -28.62 16.72
CA ALA A 556 5.31 -27.64 16.37
C ALA A 556 4.10 -28.23 15.62
N PHE A 557 4.28 -29.35 14.92
CA PHE A 557 3.25 -30.00 14.11
C PHE A 557 3.36 -31.54 14.20
N PRO A 558 2.84 -32.16 15.27
CA PRO A 558 3.09 -33.58 15.57
C PRO A 558 2.31 -34.58 14.69
N ALA A 559 1.20 -34.18 14.08
CA ALA A 559 0.35 -35.07 13.28
C ALA A 559 -0.40 -34.34 12.16
N LEU A 560 -0.84 -35.09 11.15
CA LEU A 560 -1.60 -34.54 10.01
C LEU A 560 -3.04 -34.14 10.31
N GLN A 561 -3.60 -34.53 11.47
CA GLN A 561 -4.97 -34.25 11.89
C GLN A 561 -4.99 -33.55 13.25
N TYR A 562 -5.90 -32.60 13.44
CA TYR A 562 -6.10 -31.86 14.69
C TYR A 562 -7.58 -31.47 14.87
N LEU A 563 -7.95 -31.09 16.10
CA LEU A 563 -9.29 -30.60 16.44
C LEU A 563 -9.44 -29.12 16.08
N GLU A 564 -10.24 -28.81 15.06
CA GLU A 564 -10.55 -27.44 14.62
C GLU A 564 -11.47 -26.72 15.61
N SER A 565 -12.43 -27.45 16.17
CA SER A 565 -13.29 -26.98 17.26
C SER A 565 -13.66 -28.15 18.16
N VAL A 566 -13.99 -27.83 19.41
CA VAL A 566 -14.57 -28.76 20.40
C VAL A 566 -15.74 -28.04 21.06
N ASP A 567 -16.92 -28.67 21.03
CA ASP A 567 -18.16 -28.04 21.50
C ASP A 567 -18.15 -27.94 23.03
N GLU A 568 -18.31 -26.72 23.56
CA GLU A 568 -18.27 -26.48 25.00
C GLU A 568 -19.39 -27.27 25.71
N GLY A 569 -19.02 -28.04 26.74
CA GLY A 569 -19.93 -28.98 27.43
C GLY A 569 -20.19 -30.31 26.70
N GLY A 570 -19.72 -30.47 25.46
CA GLY A 570 -19.83 -31.70 24.67
C GLY A 570 -19.06 -32.90 25.24
N VAL A 571 -19.19 -34.08 24.60
CA VAL A 571 -18.53 -35.32 25.04
C VAL A 571 -17.00 -35.16 25.07
N ALA A 572 -16.40 -34.67 23.99
CA ALA A 572 -14.97 -34.39 23.91
C ALA A 572 -14.50 -33.30 24.89
N TRP A 573 -15.28 -32.23 25.07
CA TRP A 573 -14.94 -31.17 26.03
C TRP A 573 -14.90 -31.67 27.47
N ARG A 574 -15.85 -32.53 27.86
CA ARG A 574 -15.93 -33.15 29.20
C ARG A 574 -14.85 -34.20 29.44
N ALA A 575 -14.44 -34.93 28.40
CA ALA A 575 -13.21 -35.72 28.43
C ALA A 575 -11.94 -34.85 28.50
N GLY A 576 -12.07 -33.54 28.29
CA GLY A 576 -11.00 -32.56 28.38
C GLY A 576 -10.09 -32.53 27.15
N LEU A 577 -10.64 -32.77 25.96
CA LEU A 577 -10.05 -32.39 24.68
C LEU A 577 -10.29 -30.90 24.43
N ARG A 578 -9.39 -30.25 23.67
CA ARG A 578 -9.45 -28.82 23.36
C ARG A 578 -9.16 -28.56 21.87
N MET A 579 -9.56 -27.37 21.41
CA MET A 579 -9.20 -26.87 20.08
C MET A 579 -7.68 -26.81 19.95
N GLY A 580 -7.15 -27.25 18.81
CA GLY A 580 -5.71 -27.32 18.54
C GLY A 580 -5.02 -28.62 18.97
N ASP A 581 -5.70 -29.53 19.67
CA ASP A 581 -5.16 -30.85 20.01
C ASP A 581 -4.92 -31.67 18.72
N PHE A 582 -3.70 -32.18 18.55
CA PHE A 582 -3.30 -33.05 17.44
C PHE A 582 -3.65 -34.51 17.72
N LEU A 583 -4.19 -35.22 16.73
CA LEU A 583 -4.64 -36.60 16.89
C LEU A 583 -3.53 -37.59 16.53
N ILE A 584 -3.08 -38.37 17.51
CA ILE A 584 -1.95 -39.31 17.41
C ILE A 584 -2.46 -40.74 17.18
N GLU A 585 -3.47 -41.18 17.92
CA GLU A 585 -4.07 -42.51 17.79
C GLU A 585 -5.61 -42.46 17.85
N VAL A 586 -6.25 -43.39 17.15
CA VAL A 586 -7.69 -43.67 17.22
C VAL A 586 -7.88 -45.17 17.42
N ASN A 587 -8.58 -45.56 18.48
CA ASN A 587 -8.85 -46.96 18.86
C ASN A 587 -7.59 -47.85 18.84
N GLY A 588 -6.45 -47.30 19.30
CA GLY A 588 -5.16 -47.99 19.34
C GLY A 588 -4.39 -48.06 18.01
N GLN A 589 -4.90 -47.45 16.94
CA GLN A 589 -4.20 -47.33 15.66
C GLN A 589 -3.56 -45.95 15.52
N ASN A 590 -2.28 -45.91 15.14
CA ASN A 590 -1.55 -44.67 14.90
C ASN A 590 -2.09 -43.94 13.65
N VAL A 591 -2.51 -42.69 13.82
CA VAL A 591 -3.08 -41.85 12.74
C VAL A 591 -2.21 -40.65 12.36
N VAL A 592 -0.98 -40.55 12.91
CA VAL A 592 -0.05 -39.42 12.70
C VAL A 592 0.17 -39.11 11.21
N LYS A 593 0.37 -40.15 10.39
CA LYS A 593 0.58 -40.07 8.93
C LYS A 593 -0.67 -40.38 8.11
N VAL A 594 -1.82 -40.57 8.74
CA VAL A 594 -3.03 -41.10 8.07
C VAL A 594 -3.89 -39.98 7.48
N GLY A 595 -4.39 -40.21 6.28
CA GLY A 595 -5.22 -39.26 5.54
C GLY A 595 -6.61 -39.08 6.15
N HIS A 596 -7.14 -37.86 6.10
CA HIS A 596 -8.35 -37.42 6.81
C HIS A 596 -9.56 -38.34 6.60
N ARG A 597 -9.79 -38.82 5.36
CA ARG A 597 -10.91 -39.72 5.04
C ARG A 597 -10.80 -41.07 5.79
N GLN A 598 -9.58 -41.59 5.94
CA GLN A 598 -9.36 -42.86 6.64
C GLN A 598 -9.60 -42.67 8.14
N VAL A 599 -9.08 -41.60 8.75
CA VAL A 599 -9.28 -41.28 10.18
C VAL A 599 -10.77 -41.08 10.49
N VAL A 600 -11.52 -40.35 9.65
CA VAL A 600 -12.97 -40.19 9.82
C VAL A 600 -13.71 -41.52 9.70
N ASN A 601 -13.30 -42.42 8.81
CA ASN A 601 -13.90 -43.75 8.71
C ASN A 601 -13.62 -44.60 9.96
N MET A 602 -12.40 -44.57 10.51
CA MET A 602 -12.03 -45.27 11.75
C MET A 602 -12.85 -44.77 12.95
N ILE A 603 -13.04 -43.44 13.04
CA ILE A 603 -13.90 -42.82 14.07
C ILE A 603 -15.35 -43.30 13.94
N ARG A 604 -15.90 -43.36 12.71
CA ARG A 604 -17.27 -43.83 12.45
C ARG A 604 -17.46 -45.32 12.73
N GLN A 605 -16.44 -46.14 12.48
CA GLN A 605 -16.45 -47.58 12.78
C GLN A 605 -16.47 -47.89 14.28
N GLY A 606 -15.99 -46.97 15.13
CA GLY A 606 -16.10 -47.10 16.61
C GLY A 606 -17.53 -46.96 17.16
N GLY A 607 -18.49 -46.52 16.33
CA GLY A 607 -19.89 -46.38 16.73
C GLY A 607 -20.08 -45.35 17.85
N ASN A 608 -20.48 -45.82 19.03
CA ASN A 608 -20.74 -44.99 20.21
C ASN A 608 -19.54 -44.84 21.16
N THR A 609 -18.44 -45.54 20.90
CA THR A 609 -17.22 -45.52 21.74
C THR A 609 -16.00 -45.18 20.90
N LEU A 610 -15.23 -44.20 21.34
CA LEU A 610 -14.03 -43.75 20.64
C LEU A 610 -12.90 -43.48 21.63
N MET A 611 -11.85 -44.30 21.57
CA MET A 611 -10.61 -44.04 22.29
C MET A 611 -9.70 -43.20 21.39
N VAL A 612 -9.22 -42.05 21.88
CA VAL A 612 -8.26 -41.20 21.15
C VAL A 612 -7.07 -40.83 22.01
N LYS A 613 -5.90 -40.78 21.38
CA LYS A 613 -4.67 -40.22 21.95
C LYS A 613 -4.37 -38.93 21.24
N VAL A 614 -4.26 -37.83 21.98
CA VAL A 614 -4.00 -36.50 21.44
C VAL A 614 -2.77 -35.86 22.06
N VAL A 615 -2.20 -34.90 21.36
CA VAL A 615 -1.09 -34.07 21.82
C VAL A 615 -1.45 -32.60 21.70
N MET A 616 -1.39 -31.89 22.82
CA MET A 616 -1.46 -30.44 22.89
C MET A 616 -0.06 -29.86 22.75
N VAL A 617 0.10 -28.89 21.85
CA VAL A 617 1.35 -28.14 21.64
C VAL A 617 1.17 -26.71 22.12
N THR A 618 1.96 -26.31 23.12
CA THR A 618 1.96 -24.95 23.69
C THR A 618 3.40 -24.42 23.73
N ARG A 619 3.59 -23.10 23.76
CA ARG A 619 4.92 -22.48 23.93
C ARG A 619 5.17 -22.11 25.40
N HIS A 620 6.43 -22.09 25.82
CA HIS A 620 6.82 -21.71 27.18
C HIS A 620 6.48 -20.22 27.44
N PRO A 621 5.79 -19.88 28.55
CA PRO A 621 5.34 -18.51 28.80
C PRO A 621 6.42 -17.56 29.35
N ASP A 622 7.54 -18.08 29.86
CA ASP A 622 8.53 -17.32 30.64
C ASP A 622 9.44 -16.36 29.82
N MET A 623 8.97 -15.89 28.65
CA MET A 623 9.54 -14.76 27.92
C MET A 623 8.56 -13.57 27.74
N ASP A 624 7.33 -13.65 28.29
CA ASP A 624 6.36 -12.54 28.26
C ASP A 624 6.34 -11.69 29.56
N GLU A 625 6.92 -12.17 30.67
CA GLU A 625 6.86 -11.49 31.99
C GLU A 625 7.69 -10.19 32.10
N ALA A 626 8.54 -9.87 31.12
CA ALA A 626 9.31 -8.62 31.11
C ALA A 626 8.52 -7.40 30.61
N VAL A 627 7.35 -7.58 29.98
CA VAL A 627 6.65 -6.50 29.24
C VAL A 627 5.29 -6.13 29.84
N HIS A 628 4.66 -6.97 30.68
CA HIS A 628 3.30 -6.74 31.18
C HIS A 628 3.13 -6.77 32.71
N LYS A 629 3.75 -5.80 33.41
CA LYS A 629 3.35 -5.45 34.79
C LYS A 629 2.25 -4.37 34.81
N LYS A 630 1.02 -4.84 35.08
CA LYS A 630 -0.19 -4.12 35.53
C LYS A 630 -0.89 -3.24 34.47
N GLY A 631 -2.16 -3.52 34.11
CA GLY A 631 -3.01 -4.67 34.44
C GLY A 631 -4.49 -4.45 34.14
N ALA A 632 -5.28 -5.52 34.20
CA ALA A 632 -6.74 -5.50 34.31
C ALA A 632 -7.19 -6.69 35.22
N PRO A 633 -8.31 -6.58 35.95
CA PRO A 633 -8.58 -7.45 37.10
C PRO A 633 -9.30 -8.76 36.75
N LEU A 634 -9.05 -9.79 37.55
CA LEU A 634 -9.95 -10.93 37.74
C LEU A 634 -11.15 -10.50 38.60
N LEU A 635 -12.36 -10.90 38.21
CA LEU A 635 -13.45 -11.17 39.14
C LEU A 635 -14.20 -12.45 38.74
N THR A 636 -13.89 -13.53 39.44
CA THR A 636 -14.67 -14.77 39.48
C THR A 636 -15.90 -14.61 40.37
N CYS A 637 -17.06 -15.09 39.93
CA CYS A 637 -18.23 -15.22 40.81
C CYS A 637 -17.95 -16.21 41.95
N VAL A 638 -18.19 -15.78 43.20
CA VAL A 638 -18.34 -16.64 44.38
C VAL A 638 -19.62 -16.20 45.10
N ALA A 639 -20.42 -17.15 45.58
CA ALA A 639 -21.79 -16.91 46.03
C ALA A 639 -21.97 -16.92 47.56
N ARG A 640 -23.01 -16.18 48.00
CA ARG A 640 -23.68 -16.14 49.34
C ARG A 640 -23.00 -15.32 50.46
N PRO A 641 -23.76 -14.86 51.49
CA PRO A 641 -25.23 -14.78 51.64
C PRO A 641 -25.75 -13.32 51.86
N ALA A 642 -27.07 -13.15 51.99
CA ALA A 642 -27.71 -11.85 52.18
C ALA A 642 -27.75 -11.39 53.67
N PRO A 643 -27.69 -10.07 53.95
CA PRO A 643 -28.00 -9.50 55.26
C PRO A 643 -29.41 -8.88 55.33
N THR A 644 -29.97 -8.89 56.54
CA THR A 644 -31.30 -8.38 56.93
C THR A 644 -31.37 -6.85 56.93
N GLN A 645 -32.57 -6.32 56.66
CA GLN A 645 -32.91 -4.93 56.93
C GLN A 645 -32.92 -4.64 58.44
N ARG A 646 -32.42 -3.45 58.83
CA ARG A 646 -32.97 -2.66 59.94
C ARG A 646 -32.93 -1.18 59.57
N LEU A 647 -34.05 -0.50 59.83
CA LEU A 647 -34.11 0.93 60.09
C LEU A 647 -33.43 1.19 61.46
N ASP A 648 -32.78 2.31 61.74
CA ASP A 648 -33.24 3.70 61.58
C ASP A 648 -32.13 4.66 61.10
#